data_AF-A0A7Y5W538-F1
#
_entry.id   AF-A0A7Y5W538-F1
#
_cell.length_a   1.000
_cell.length_b   1.000
_cell.length_c   1.000
_cell.angle_alpha   90.00
_cell.angle_beta   90.00
_cell.angle_gamma   90.00
#
_symmetry.space_group_name_H-M   'P 1'
#
loop_
_entity.id
_entity.type
_entity.pdbx_description
1 polymer ?
#
loop_
_entity_poly.entity_id
_entity_poly.type
_entity_poly.pdbx_seq_one_letter_code
_entity_poly.pdbx_strand_id
1 'polypeptide(L)'
;MRTRLEFLLVVALLLAAAHVPHTVQGDESPSYTLLAPSARASVPPWAQFGRMRYGRCDGGPAEVCKAFMSGWEQIRHPDAVLPCATYYCDATIAMLQQAQINWVWVTWSVGFAYESEAVQRRLVAPFVAKCRDAGIRVSAYVSLTNMFIDDMTAHVPRSAEWVQLEADGAPRPYGAAKYDGKPTRIIACLNNPEWLEYSRQRIASAVAAGADAIFYDNCIQGCKCRICRDKFAEFTRSLYGRPVPVPGIMTQDALANAQGREVVAGTVAPGLAAEAWSAFCNKTASAALAEHRKYADSLKPGILVYANTHQQPWMNDGLNAIFSEDGHEPGLRGVELSSNIGLYKFYYAEGDGCKPIRIECGRRIHGDRMENPMPPRNQRLAVYEAAAGQGAQQTFFEMGWTTKLACGDQEARDSLAALGAANQWLAEHESLFAEVEPIAKTAVVLPAWESLTPLVRAGKNFVVIHPKHLTPRQLAQFPLVILLNVRSITDEQASAVLGYVKQGGRLIAAGETGVCDGAFRIREKPALASLQSADRCVWLEGKPMTEALLAAWRQLEEEPLVELVLAPQNVCFNVARSWDGKRTLVYLLNYGPHPVAECHVDLNLSNPAPILRLHAPGVDERQPACSTKDGRLRVPIPSFDEFAVLEAQ
;
A
#
# COMPACT_ATOMS: atom_id res chain seq x y z
N MET A 1 36.12 49.60 4.90
CA MET A 1 35.15 50.11 3.89
C MET A 1 34.77 49.10 2.80
N ARG A 2 35.55 48.03 2.52
CA ARG A 2 35.18 47.02 1.51
C ARG A 2 34.10 46.01 1.94
N THR A 3 33.95 45.72 3.23
CA THR A 3 32.99 44.73 3.75
C THR A 3 31.56 45.22 3.98
N ARG A 4 31.30 46.55 3.93
CA ARG A 4 29.93 47.10 4.00
C ARG A 4 29.27 47.28 2.63
N LEU A 5 30.05 47.40 1.57
CA LEU A 5 29.52 47.56 0.21
C LEU A 5 29.01 46.23 -0.36
N GLU A 6 29.66 45.11 -0.03
CA GLU A 6 29.23 43.76 -0.43
C GLU A 6 27.94 43.33 0.29
N PHE A 7 27.75 43.72 1.56
CA PHE A 7 26.51 43.43 2.29
C PHE A 7 25.31 44.25 1.76
N LEU A 8 25.55 45.51 1.36
CA LEU A 8 24.52 46.34 0.73
C LEU A 8 24.18 45.90 -0.69
N LEU A 9 25.13 45.35 -1.46
CA LEU A 9 24.85 44.77 -2.77
C LEU A 9 24.00 43.50 -2.69
N VAL A 10 24.24 42.64 -1.69
CA VAL A 10 23.44 41.42 -1.46
C VAL A 10 22.01 41.76 -1.01
N VAL A 11 21.84 42.80 -0.18
CA VAL A 11 20.50 43.26 0.23
C VAL A 11 19.76 43.97 -0.92
N ALA A 12 20.47 44.72 -1.78
CA ALA A 12 19.87 45.34 -2.97
C ALA A 12 19.47 44.31 -4.04
N LEU A 13 20.24 43.24 -4.21
CA LEU A 13 19.89 42.13 -5.11
C LEU A 13 18.70 41.30 -4.59
N LEU A 14 18.55 41.16 -3.27
CA LEU A 14 17.38 40.52 -2.66
C LEU A 14 16.11 41.37 -2.73
N LEU A 15 16.23 42.70 -2.73
CA LEU A 15 15.09 43.62 -2.87
C LEU A 15 14.69 43.87 -4.33
N ALA A 16 15.60 43.73 -5.29
CA ALA A 16 15.30 43.81 -6.73
C ALA A 16 14.58 42.55 -7.27
N ALA A 17 14.60 41.43 -6.54
CA ALA A 17 13.84 40.23 -6.87
C ALA A 17 12.34 40.31 -6.49
N ALA A 18 11.88 41.43 -5.90
CA ALA A 18 10.52 41.60 -5.40
C ALA A 18 9.58 42.38 -6.34
N HIS A 19 10.00 42.71 -7.58
CA HIS A 19 9.13 43.32 -8.59
C HIS A 19 9.40 42.71 -9.97
N VAL A 20 8.68 41.62 -10.27
CA VAL A 20 8.52 41.13 -11.65
C VAL A 20 7.08 41.44 -12.07
N PRO A 21 6.85 42.25 -13.12
CA PRO A 21 5.52 42.41 -13.69
C PRO A 21 5.05 41.09 -14.28
N HIS A 22 3.82 40.68 -13.96
CA HIS A 22 3.18 39.53 -14.58
C HIS A 22 2.93 39.80 -16.08
N THR A 23 3.81 39.32 -16.94
CA THR A 23 3.50 39.04 -18.34
C THR A 23 3.16 37.56 -18.47
N VAL A 24 1.91 37.29 -18.81
CA VAL A 24 1.41 35.97 -19.20
C VAL A 24 2.04 35.59 -20.54
N GLN A 25 2.87 34.54 -20.57
CA GLN A 25 3.25 33.83 -21.78
C GLN A 25 3.87 32.46 -21.44
N GLY A 26 3.37 31.40 -22.09
CA GLY A 26 4.07 30.13 -22.28
C GLY A 26 3.73 29.03 -21.29
N ASP A 27 2.92 28.08 -21.75
CA ASP A 27 2.56 26.81 -21.13
C ASP A 27 3.80 25.95 -20.79
N GLU A 28 4.23 25.98 -19.53
CA GLU A 28 5.01 24.89 -18.92
C GLU A 28 4.15 24.28 -17.81
N SER A 29 3.41 23.24 -18.17
CA SER A 29 2.64 22.45 -17.20
C SER A 29 3.55 21.94 -16.07
N PRO A 30 3.27 22.21 -14.77
CA PRO A 30 4.11 21.74 -13.67
C PRO A 30 4.20 20.20 -13.64
N SER A 31 5.42 19.66 -13.51
CA SER A 31 5.62 18.21 -13.37
C SER A 31 5.27 17.77 -11.94
N TYR A 32 4.39 16.78 -11.83
CA TYR A 32 3.79 16.27 -10.58
C TYR A 32 4.70 15.20 -9.96
N THR A 33 5.98 15.51 -9.82
CA THR A 33 6.94 14.50 -9.39
C THR A 33 6.99 14.52 -7.86
N LEU A 34 6.26 13.59 -7.21
CA LEU A 34 6.23 13.39 -5.73
C LEU A 34 7.63 13.29 -5.11
N LEU A 35 8.64 12.90 -5.89
CA LEU A 35 10.05 12.90 -5.51
C LEU A 35 10.96 13.38 -6.65
N ALA A 36 12.20 13.73 -6.33
CA ALA A 36 13.24 13.95 -7.33
C ALA A 36 13.55 12.67 -8.13
N PRO A 37 13.98 12.77 -9.41
CA PRO A 37 14.37 11.64 -10.26
C PRO A 37 15.37 10.65 -9.62
N SER A 38 16.20 11.11 -8.68
CA SER A 38 17.18 10.29 -7.96
C SER A 38 16.57 9.18 -7.10
N ALA A 39 15.37 9.37 -6.55
CA ALA A 39 14.70 8.33 -5.77
C ALA A 39 14.16 7.20 -6.65
N ARG A 40 13.67 7.53 -7.86
CA ARG A 40 13.22 6.54 -8.86
C ARG A 40 14.37 5.66 -9.33
N ALA A 41 15.57 6.24 -9.47
CA ALA A 41 16.79 5.51 -9.87
C ALA A 41 17.27 4.47 -8.84
N SER A 42 16.81 4.55 -7.57
CA SER A 42 17.17 3.58 -6.53
C SER A 42 16.37 2.28 -6.58
N VAL A 43 15.27 2.25 -7.33
CA VAL A 43 14.41 1.07 -7.48
C VAL A 43 14.99 0.18 -8.59
N PRO A 44 15.26 -1.11 -8.33
CA PRO A 44 15.77 -2.02 -9.35
C PRO A 44 14.87 -2.03 -10.59
N PRO A 45 15.41 -2.03 -11.83
CA PRO A 45 14.58 -1.94 -13.05
C PRO A 45 13.47 -2.98 -13.15
N TRP A 46 13.71 -4.20 -12.65
CA TRP A 46 12.74 -5.30 -12.62
C TRP A 46 11.58 -5.08 -11.64
N ALA A 47 11.72 -4.16 -10.68
CA ALA A 47 10.73 -3.85 -9.65
C ALA A 47 10.00 -2.53 -9.91
N GLN A 48 10.27 -1.84 -11.02
CA GLN A 48 9.60 -0.58 -11.35
C GLN A 48 8.13 -0.82 -11.74
N PHE A 49 7.31 0.23 -11.67
CA PHE A 49 5.91 0.17 -12.12
C PHE A 49 5.81 -0.22 -13.60
N GLY A 50 4.75 -0.95 -13.96
CA GLY A 50 4.62 -1.60 -15.28
C GLY A 50 5.57 -2.78 -15.51
N ARG A 51 6.62 -2.88 -14.69
CA ARG A 51 7.73 -3.85 -14.57
C ARG A 51 7.52 -5.15 -13.81
N MET A 52 6.44 -5.28 -13.05
CA MET A 52 6.24 -6.36 -12.06
C MET A 52 5.05 -7.27 -12.37
N ARG A 53 5.24 -8.58 -12.17
CA ARG A 53 4.21 -9.62 -12.11
C ARG A 53 4.50 -10.54 -10.93
N TYR A 54 3.53 -10.74 -10.05
CA TYR A 54 3.74 -11.33 -8.73
C TYR A 54 2.65 -12.39 -8.39
N GLY A 55 2.86 -13.46 -7.60
CA GLY A 55 4.09 -13.97 -7.05
C GLY A 55 4.03 -14.83 -5.76
N ARG A 56 2.90 -15.14 -5.12
CA ARG A 56 2.94 -15.84 -3.81
C ARG A 56 3.03 -17.36 -3.93
N CYS A 57 4.19 -17.91 -3.59
CA CYS A 57 4.55 -19.33 -3.69
C CYS A 57 4.89 -19.90 -2.30
N ASP A 58 3.87 -20.07 -1.46
CA ASP A 58 4.03 -20.70 -0.15
C ASP A 58 3.94 -22.23 -0.25
N GLY A 59 4.90 -22.90 0.37
CA GLY A 59 5.01 -24.35 0.31
C GLY A 59 6.23 -24.91 1.03
N GLY A 60 6.43 -26.21 0.89
CA GLY A 60 7.46 -26.99 1.56
C GLY A 60 7.03 -27.52 2.94
N PRO A 61 7.83 -28.40 3.55
CA PRO A 61 7.48 -29.05 4.81
C PRO A 61 7.18 -28.09 5.96
N ALA A 62 7.92 -26.97 6.07
CA ALA A 62 7.68 -26.00 7.13
C ALA A 62 6.32 -25.31 6.99
N GLU A 63 5.89 -25.04 5.75
CA GLU A 63 4.58 -24.44 5.46
C GLU A 63 3.44 -25.39 5.81
N VAL A 64 3.58 -26.68 5.46
CA VAL A 64 2.63 -27.72 5.83
C VAL A 64 2.50 -27.82 7.35
N CYS A 65 3.62 -27.90 8.07
CA CYS A 65 3.61 -27.91 9.53
C CYS A 65 2.95 -26.64 10.11
N LYS A 66 3.27 -25.46 9.59
CA LYS A 66 2.63 -24.19 9.98
C LYS A 66 1.12 -24.24 9.80
N ALA A 67 0.65 -24.70 8.63
CA ALA A 67 -0.76 -24.78 8.30
C ALA A 67 -1.51 -25.71 9.26
N PHE A 68 -0.97 -26.92 9.51
CA PHE A 68 -1.54 -27.86 10.49
C PHE A 68 -1.61 -27.24 11.89
N MET A 69 -0.49 -26.72 12.40
CA MET A 69 -0.42 -26.12 13.74
C MET A 69 -1.20 -24.81 13.87
N SER A 70 -1.65 -24.23 12.76
CA SER A 70 -2.51 -23.05 12.75
C SER A 70 -3.99 -23.42 12.63
N GLY A 71 -4.32 -24.71 12.48
CA GLY A 71 -5.69 -25.19 12.36
C GLY A 71 -6.31 -24.90 10.99
N TRP A 72 -5.52 -24.82 9.93
CA TRP A 72 -6.05 -24.57 8.59
C TRP A 72 -6.76 -25.82 8.08
N GLU A 73 -8.06 -25.71 7.80
CA GLU A 73 -8.86 -26.86 7.38
C GLU A 73 -8.44 -27.40 6.00
N GLN A 74 -7.93 -26.54 5.12
CA GLN A 74 -7.55 -26.89 3.76
C GLN A 74 -6.41 -27.93 3.71
N ILE A 75 -5.46 -27.88 4.65
CA ILE A 75 -4.33 -28.83 4.68
C ILE A 75 -4.71 -30.18 5.32
N ARG A 76 -5.92 -30.29 5.93
CA ARG A 76 -6.40 -31.57 6.49
C ARG A 76 -6.81 -32.56 5.41
N HIS A 77 -7.05 -32.10 4.19
CA HIS A 77 -7.31 -32.99 3.05
C HIS A 77 -5.99 -33.65 2.61
N PRO A 78 -5.91 -34.99 2.56
CA PRO A 78 -4.68 -35.70 2.17
C PRO A 78 -4.12 -35.25 0.82
N ASP A 79 -5.00 -34.90 -0.12
CA ASP A 79 -4.64 -34.46 -1.47
C ASP A 79 -3.93 -33.09 -1.47
N ALA A 80 -4.05 -32.29 -0.41
CA ALA A 80 -3.40 -30.98 -0.29
C ALA A 80 -1.98 -31.06 0.30
N VAL A 81 -1.69 -32.10 1.09
CA VAL A 81 -0.42 -32.20 1.83
C VAL A 81 0.76 -32.39 0.89
N LEU A 82 0.67 -33.34 -0.05
CA LEU A 82 1.79 -33.67 -0.92
C LEU A 82 2.12 -32.54 -1.92
N PRO A 83 1.15 -31.93 -2.62
CA PRO A 83 1.42 -30.79 -3.50
C PRO A 83 2.05 -29.61 -2.75
N CYS A 84 1.59 -29.31 -1.53
CA CYS A 84 2.16 -28.25 -0.72
C CYS A 84 3.59 -28.60 -0.25
N ALA A 85 3.82 -29.81 0.26
CA ALA A 85 5.14 -30.24 0.75
C ALA A 85 6.21 -30.30 -0.35
N THR A 86 5.82 -30.59 -1.59
CA THR A 86 6.72 -30.77 -2.74
C THR A 86 6.70 -29.60 -3.72
N TYR A 87 6.14 -28.47 -3.30
CA TYR A 87 5.86 -27.31 -4.15
C TYR A 87 7.10 -26.71 -4.84
N TYR A 88 8.29 -26.78 -4.24
CA TYR A 88 9.51 -26.23 -4.84
C TYR A 88 10.15 -27.20 -5.84
N CYS A 89 9.53 -27.33 -7.02
CA CYS A 89 9.95 -28.23 -8.09
C CYS A 89 9.87 -27.57 -9.47
N ASP A 90 10.29 -28.29 -10.52
CA ASP A 90 10.31 -27.78 -11.90
C ASP A 90 8.90 -27.52 -12.45
N ALA A 91 7.89 -28.28 -12.00
CA ALA A 91 6.51 -28.05 -12.40
C ALA A 91 6.00 -26.66 -11.96
N THR A 92 6.43 -26.20 -10.77
CA THR A 92 6.10 -24.86 -10.28
C THR A 92 6.80 -23.77 -11.10
N ILE A 93 8.04 -23.98 -11.54
CA ILE A 93 8.70 -23.04 -12.47
C ILE A 93 7.92 -22.94 -13.79
N ALA A 94 7.51 -24.08 -14.36
CA ALA A 94 6.70 -24.10 -15.58
C ALA A 94 5.35 -23.39 -15.40
N MET A 95 4.68 -23.60 -14.26
CA MET A 95 3.44 -22.90 -13.91
C MET A 95 3.64 -21.38 -13.84
N LEU A 96 4.73 -20.93 -13.19
CA LEU A 96 5.05 -19.50 -13.09
C LEU A 96 5.34 -18.89 -14.46
N GLN A 97 6.06 -19.59 -15.34
CA GLN A 97 6.30 -19.16 -16.71
C GLN A 97 4.99 -19.07 -17.52
N GLN A 98 4.09 -20.06 -17.39
CA GLN A 98 2.77 -20.01 -18.01
C GLN A 98 1.97 -18.78 -17.53
N ALA A 99 2.05 -18.45 -16.25
CA ALA A 99 1.39 -17.28 -15.67
C ALA A 99 2.11 -15.95 -15.96
N GLN A 100 3.24 -15.96 -16.67
CA GLN A 100 4.11 -14.79 -16.89
C GLN A 100 4.56 -14.12 -15.57
N ILE A 101 4.71 -14.99 -14.56
CA ILE A 101 5.56 -14.91 -13.37
C ILE A 101 6.93 -14.23 -13.52
N ASN A 102 7.22 -13.04 -12.98
CA ASN A 102 8.62 -12.55 -12.99
C ASN A 102 9.20 -12.19 -11.61
N TRP A 103 8.38 -12.23 -10.56
CA TRP A 103 8.82 -12.08 -9.18
C TRP A 103 7.93 -12.91 -8.25
N VAL A 104 8.52 -13.76 -7.42
CA VAL A 104 7.81 -14.56 -6.42
C VAL A 104 8.31 -14.33 -5.01
N TRP A 105 7.52 -14.65 -3.98
CA TRP A 105 8.06 -15.02 -2.68
C TRP A 105 8.01 -16.52 -2.44
N VAL A 106 8.91 -17.00 -1.60
CA VAL A 106 9.00 -18.40 -1.17
C VAL A 106 9.06 -18.48 0.35
N THR A 107 8.48 -19.52 0.94
CA THR A 107 8.49 -19.76 2.39
C THR A 107 9.92 -20.05 2.87
N TRP A 108 10.56 -19.09 3.55
CA TRP A 108 11.94 -19.25 4.04
C TRP A 108 12.00 -19.54 5.54
N SER A 109 11.22 -18.80 6.33
CA SER A 109 11.13 -18.94 7.79
C SER A 109 9.74 -18.57 8.29
N VAL A 110 9.04 -19.50 8.92
CA VAL A 110 7.66 -19.32 9.43
C VAL A 110 7.60 -19.10 10.93
N GLY A 111 8.71 -19.32 11.64
CA GLY A 111 8.85 -19.07 13.07
C GLY A 111 9.29 -20.27 13.90
N PHE A 112 9.68 -21.38 13.26
CA PHE A 112 10.38 -22.47 13.94
C PHE A 112 11.85 -22.08 14.21
N ALA A 113 12.54 -22.88 15.02
CA ALA A 113 13.96 -22.76 15.26
C ALA A 113 14.74 -22.84 13.95
N TYR A 114 15.86 -22.12 13.89
CA TYR A 114 16.65 -21.99 12.68
C TYR A 114 17.16 -23.37 12.23
N GLU A 115 17.54 -24.22 13.17
CA GLU A 115 17.95 -25.60 12.97
C GLU A 115 16.80 -26.45 12.40
N SER A 116 15.60 -26.32 12.95
CA SER A 116 14.40 -27.07 12.52
C SER A 116 13.99 -26.71 11.08
N GLU A 117 14.13 -25.46 10.68
CA GLU A 117 13.84 -25.00 9.30
C GLU A 117 14.96 -25.32 8.30
N ALA A 118 16.04 -26.01 8.69
CA ALA A 118 17.15 -26.33 7.79
C ALA A 118 16.70 -27.17 6.58
N VAL A 119 15.75 -28.09 6.77
CA VAL A 119 15.19 -28.91 5.67
C VAL A 119 14.47 -28.03 4.66
N GLN A 120 13.65 -27.09 5.12
CA GLN A 120 12.97 -26.10 4.27
C GLN A 120 13.99 -25.33 3.43
N ARG A 121 15.01 -24.74 4.06
CA ARG A 121 16.02 -23.93 3.35
C ARG A 121 16.84 -24.75 2.34
N ARG A 122 17.13 -26.02 2.63
CA ARG A 122 17.84 -26.92 1.69
C ARG A 122 17.01 -27.22 0.42
N LEU A 123 15.68 -27.25 0.52
CA LEU A 123 14.79 -27.43 -0.63
C LEU A 123 14.60 -26.13 -1.42
N VAL A 124 14.46 -25.01 -0.71
CA VAL A 124 14.17 -23.71 -1.33
C VAL A 124 15.41 -23.12 -2.02
N ALA A 125 16.62 -23.29 -1.48
CA ALA A 125 17.83 -22.69 -2.08
C ALA A 125 18.09 -23.12 -3.55
N PRO A 126 18.01 -24.40 -3.93
CA PRO A 126 18.06 -24.81 -5.34
C PRO A 126 16.92 -24.23 -6.18
N PHE A 127 15.71 -24.11 -5.62
CA PHE A 127 14.57 -23.50 -6.30
C PHE A 127 14.80 -22.01 -6.59
N VAL A 128 15.43 -21.27 -5.67
CA VAL A 128 15.85 -19.87 -5.89
C VAL A 128 16.79 -19.76 -7.10
N ALA A 129 17.74 -20.70 -7.23
CA ALA A 129 18.63 -20.74 -8.40
C ALA A 129 17.85 -21.01 -9.70
N LYS A 130 16.93 -21.98 -9.70
CA LYS A 130 16.07 -22.28 -10.85
C LYS A 130 15.18 -21.10 -11.26
N CYS A 131 14.60 -20.39 -10.28
CA CYS A 131 13.87 -19.14 -10.55
C CYS A 131 14.76 -18.13 -11.27
N ARG A 132 16.00 -17.93 -10.80
CA ARG A 132 16.95 -17.01 -11.43
C ARG A 132 17.26 -17.40 -12.87
N ASP A 133 17.50 -18.68 -13.13
CA ASP A 133 17.77 -19.21 -14.47
C ASP A 133 16.56 -19.01 -15.41
N ALA A 134 15.35 -19.02 -14.85
CA ALA A 134 14.11 -18.72 -15.55
C ALA A 134 13.77 -17.21 -15.64
N GLY A 135 14.64 -16.30 -15.15
CA GLY A 135 14.40 -14.85 -15.15
C GLY A 135 13.42 -14.37 -14.06
N ILE A 136 13.12 -15.20 -13.07
CA ILE A 136 12.18 -14.92 -11.97
C ILE A 136 12.96 -14.48 -10.73
N ARG A 137 12.59 -13.31 -10.19
CA ARG A 137 13.14 -12.76 -8.94
C ARG A 137 12.51 -13.42 -7.73
N VAL A 138 13.24 -13.49 -6.61
CA VAL A 138 12.74 -14.18 -5.40
C VAL A 138 12.82 -13.32 -4.14
N SER A 139 11.70 -13.22 -3.44
CA SER A 139 11.60 -12.76 -2.06
C SER A 139 11.62 -13.94 -1.09
N ALA A 140 12.37 -13.84 0.00
CA ALA A 140 12.26 -14.80 1.11
C ALA A 140 11.19 -14.33 2.11
N TYR A 141 10.15 -15.13 2.35
CA TYR A 141 9.19 -14.92 3.44
C TYR A 141 9.84 -15.23 4.78
N VAL A 142 9.82 -14.27 5.69
CA VAL A 142 10.32 -14.41 7.06
C VAL A 142 9.27 -13.88 8.02
N SER A 143 8.79 -14.69 8.95
CA SER A 143 7.98 -14.17 10.06
C SER A 143 8.84 -13.26 10.95
N LEU A 144 8.37 -12.04 11.20
CA LEU A 144 9.10 -11.08 12.03
C LEU A 144 9.03 -11.43 13.51
N THR A 145 7.92 -12.02 13.97
CA THR A 145 7.70 -12.27 15.41
C THR A 145 7.19 -13.64 15.79
N ASN A 146 6.77 -14.51 14.86
CA ASN A 146 6.28 -15.82 15.30
C ASN A 146 7.41 -16.65 15.91
N MET A 147 7.08 -17.30 17.01
CA MET A 147 7.83 -18.39 17.60
C MET A 147 6.89 -19.56 17.80
N PHE A 148 7.13 -20.68 17.11
CA PHE A 148 6.57 -21.97 17.48
C PHE A 148 7.25 -22.41 18.78
N ILE A 149 6.61 -22.10 19.91
CA ILE A 149 7.31 -21.95 21.19
C ILE A 149 7.95 -23.25 21.68
N ASP A 150 7.29 -24.40 21.48
CA ASP A 150 7.82 -25.70 21.90
C ASP A 150 9.10 -26.04 21.14
N ASP A 151 9.10 -25.86 19.83
CA ASP A 151 10.27 -26.09 18.97
C ASP A 151 11.39 -25.08 19.25
N MET A 152 11.03 -23.79 19.34
CA MET A 152 11.98 -22.72 19.66
C MET A 152 12.68 -22.95 21.00
N THR A 153 11.96 -23.30 22.06
CA THR A 153 12.55 -23.50 23.40
C THR A 153 13.33 -24.82 23.51
N ALA A 154 12.96 -25.85 22.74
CA ALA A 154 13.72 -27.10 22.68
C ALA A 154 15.10 -26.92 22.03
N HIS A 155 15.19 -26.13 20.96
CA HIS A 155 16.43 -25.91 20.21
C HIS A 155 17.21 -24.67 20.66
N VAL A 156 16.51 -23.66 21.16
CA VAL A 156 17.06 -22.38 21.60
C VAL A 156 16.49 -22.04 22.99
N PRO A 157 16.95 -22.69 24.08
CA PRO A 157 16.31 -22.55 25.41
C PRO A 157 16.16 -21.12 25.91
N ARG A 158 17.07 -20.21 25.52
CA ARG A 158 16.99 -18.78 25.87
C ARG A 158 15.79 -18.07 25.24
N SER A 159 15.16 -18.63 24.21
CA SER A 159 14.01 -18.03 23.52
C SER A 159 12.77 -17.86 24.41
N ALA A 160 12.70 -18.58 25.54
CA ALA A 160 11.67 -18.37 26.55
C ALA A 160 11.67 -16.93 27.10
N GLU A 161 12.81 -16.23 27.09
CA GLU A 161 12.94 -14.84 27.56
C GLU A 161 12.67 -13.80 26.46
N TRP A 162 12.47 -14.25 25.21
CA TRP A 162 12.30 -13.36 24.06
C TRP A 162 10.85 -13.00 23.78
N VAL A 163 9.90 -13.61 24.49
CA VAL A 163 8.45 -13.50 24.25
C VAL A 163 7.90 -12.10 24.57
N GLN A 164 6.85 -11.71 23.87
CA GLN A 164 6.00 -10.60 24.28
C GLN A 164 5.19 -11.00 25.51
N LEU A 165 5.08 -10.08 26.46
CA LEU A 165 4.30 -10.29 27.69
C LEU A 165 3.05 -9.42 27.70
N GLU A 166 1.97 -9.95 28.26
CA GLU A 166 0.77 -9.20 28.64
C GLU A 166 0.95 -8.52 30.01
N ALA A 167 -0.10 -7.81 30.47
CA ALA A 167 -0.04 -6.97 31.67
C ALA A 167 0.17 -7.78 32.95
N ASP A 168 -0.36 -9.00 32.97
CA ASP A 168 -0.24 -10.01 34.01
C ASP A 168 1.08 -10.82 33.93
N GLY A 169 1.92 -10.54 32.93
CA GLY A 169 3.16 -11.27 32.68
C GLY A 169 2.99 -12.57 31.88
N ALA A 170 1.79 -12.90 31.41
CA ALA A 170 1.58 -14.07 30.55
C ALA A 170 2.20 -13.85 29.17
N PRO A 171 2.76 -14.88 28.51
CA PRO A 171 3.19 -14.80 27.11
C PRO A 171 2.01 -14.46 26.18
N ARG A 172 2.22 -13.51 25.26
CA ARG A 172 1.22 -13.11 24.28
C ARG A 172 1.12 -14.15 23.15
N PRO A 173 -0.02 -14.81 22.96
CA PRO A 173 -0.22 -15.73 21.84
C PRO A 173 -0.41 -14.97 20.52
N TYR A 174 -0.11 -15.65 19.41
CA TYR A 174 -0.59 -15.21 18.11
C TYR A 174 -2.09 -15.50 17.97
N GLY A 175 -2.90 -14.46 17.77
CA GLY A 175 -4.37 -14.57 17.83
C GLY A 175 -5.01 -15.48 16.77
N ALA A 176 -4.34 -15.68 15.63
CA ALA A 176 -4.86 -16.43 14.49
C ALA A 176 -4.30 -17.86 14.36
N ALA A 177 -3.50 -18.35 15.32
CA ALA A 177 -3.06 -19.75 15.34
C ALA A 177 -3.58 -20.49 16.55
N LYS A 178 -4.54 -21.37 16.32
CA LYS A 178 -5.04 -22.30 17.33
C LYS A 178 -5.10 -23.68 16.72
N TYR A 179 -4.37 -24.63 17.31
CA TYR A 179 -4.55 -26.04 17.02
C TYR A 179 -5.32 -26.66 18.18
N ASP A 180 -6.49 -27.23 17.89
CA ASP A 180 -7.37 -27.84 18.90
C ASP A 180 -7.61 -26.91 20.11
N GLY A 181 -7.86 -25.63 19.83
CA GLY A 181 -8.10 -24.59 20.84
C GLY A 181 -6.85 -24.09 21.58
N LYS A 182 -5.66 -24.66 21.35
CA LYS A 182 -4.41 -24.28 22.03
C LYS A 182 -3.54 -23.35 21.17
N PRO A 183 -2.94 -22.28 21.75
CA PRO A 183 -2.02 -21.44 21.03
C PRO A 183 -0.71 -22.20 20.74
N THR A 184 -0.35 -22.31 19.47
CA THR A 184 0.90 -22.97 19.03
C THR A 184 2.04 -21.99 18.77
N ARG A 185 1.70 -20.71 18.65
CA ARG A 185 2.65 -19.62 18.38
C ARG A 185 2.56 -18.56 19.47
N ILE A 186 3.73 -18.15 19.95
CA ILE A 186 3.91 -16.96 20.80
C ILE A 186 4.62 -15.89 19.98
N ILE A 187 4.34 -14.63 20.29
CA ILE A 187 4.95 -13.48 19.60
C ILE A 187 6.25 -13.09 20.30
N ALA A 188 7.32 -12.87 19.56
CA ALA A 188 8.60 -12.36 20.06
C ALA A 188 8.59 -10.84 20.24
N CYS A 189 9.31 -10.35 21.24
CA CYS A 189 9.44 -8.93 21.57
C CYS A 189 10.42 -8.24 20.62
N LEU A 190 9.93 -7.25 19.85
CA LEU A 190 10.78 -6.47 18.93
C LEU A 190 11.74 -5.50 19.63
N ASN A 191 11.64 -5.38 20.95
CA ASN A 191 12.61 -4.66 21.76
C ASN A 191 13.64 -5.59 22.44
N ASN A 192 13.54 -6.91 22.26
CA ASN A 192 14.54 -7.85 22.74
C ASN A 192 15.71 -7.92 21.73
N PRO A 193 16.94 -7.52 22.11
CA PRO A 193 18.06 -7.47 21.18
C PRO A 193 18.52 -8.86 20.70
N GLU A 194 18.37 -9.90 21.53
CA GLU A 194 18.73 -11.26 21.15
C GLU A 194 17.78 -11.83 20.09
N TRP A 195 16.49 -11.49 20.16
CA TRP A 195 15.54 -11.86 19.10
C TRP A 195 15.87 -11.21 17.77
N LEU A 196 16.20 -9.91 17.78
CA LEU A 196 16.57 -9.19 16.56
C LEU A 196 17.86 -9.75 15.96
N GLU A 197 18.87 -10.03 16.79
CA GLU A 197 20.11 -10.67 16.34
C GLU A 197 19.86 -12.07 15.79
N TYR A 198 19.07 -12.88 16.48
CA TYR A 198 18.66 -14.21 15.99
C TYR A 198 17.91 -14.11 14.66
N SER A 199 17.09 -13.08 14.45
CA SER A 199 16.37 -12.87 13.20
C SER A 199 17.31 -12.50 12.04
N ARG A 200 18.44 -11.83 12.31
CA ARG A 200 19.45 -11.49 11.27
C ARG A 200 20.05 -12.71 10.61
N GLN A 201 20.22 -13.82 11.32
CA GLN A 201 20.77 -15.04 10.71
C GLN A 201 19.84 -15.60 9.61
N ARG A 202 18.52 -15.43 9.75
CA ARG A 202 17.53 -15.81 8.73
C ARG A 202 17.69 -14.95 7.48
N ILE A 203 17.89 -13.63 7.66
CA ILE A 203 18.20 -12.70 6.57
C ILE A 203 19.48 -13.11 5.86
N ALA A 204 20.57 -13.30 6.60
CA ALA A 204 21.87 -13.67 6.03
C ALA A 204 21.77 -14.95 5.20
N SER A 205 21.05 -15.96 5.68
CA SER A 205 20.84 -17.21 4.96
C SER A 205 20.04 -17.04 3.66
N ALA A 206 18.99 -16.20 3.67
CA ALA A 206 18.19 -15.92 2.49
C ALA A 206 18.99 -15.17 1.42
N VAL A 207 19.77 -14.16 1.84
CA VAL A 207 20.65 -13.40 0.95
C VAL A 207 21.73 -14.31 0.37
N ALA A 208 22.33 -15.19 1.17
CA ALA A 208 23.34 -16.15 0.70
C ALA A 208 22.77 -17.16 -0.31
N ALA A 209 21.51 -17.57 -0.17
CA ALA A 209 20.81 -18.38 -1.18
C ALA A 209 20.45 -17.59 -2.44
N GLY A 210 20.62 -16.27 -2.40
CA GLY A 210 20.49 -15.37 -3.54
C GLY A 210 19.09 -14.80 -3.73
N ALA A 211 18.33 -14.65 -2.65
CA ALA A 211 17.10 -13.86 -2.64
C ALA A 211 17.36 -12.41 -3.10
N ASP A 212 16.43 -11.85 -3.87
CA ASP A 212 16.42 -10.47 -4.35
C ASP A 212 15.63 -9.54 -3.43
N ALA A 213 14.86 -10.12 -2.50
CA ALA A 213 14.11 -9.37 -1.51
C ALA A 213 13.84 -10.19 -0.24
N ILE A 214 13.49 -9.50 0.85
CA ILE A 214 13.00 -10.08 2.09
C ILE A 214 11.58 -9.54 2.34
N PHE A 215 10.65 -10.45 2.59
CA PHE A 215 9.31 -10.13 3.01
C PHE A 215 9.12 -10.48 4.48
N TYR A 216 8.56 -9.55 5.26
CA TYR A 216 8.17 -9.78 6.64
C TYR A 216 6.67 -9.92 6.83
N ASP A 217 6.25 -10.97 7.52
CA ASP A 217 4.87 -11.12 7.97
C ASP A 217 4.80 -11.11 9.50
N ASN A 218 3.58 -10.91 10.02
CA ASN A 218 3.28 -10.85 11.45
C ASN A 218 4.12 -9.80 12.16
N CYS A 219 4.06 -8.55 11.68
CA CYS A 219 4.82 -7.43 12.25
C CYS A 219 4.16 -6.88 13.52
N ILE A 220 4.02 -7.73 14.55
CA ILE A 220 3.18 -7.46 15.72
C ILE A 220 4.03 -6.91 16.88
N GLN A 221 3.61 -5.78 17.46
CA GLN A 221 4.16 -5.28 18.71
C GLN A 221 3.02 -4.89 19.67
N GLY A 222 3.09 -5.42 20.89
CA GLY A 222 2.24 -5.00 22.01
C GLY A 222 2.77 -5.47 23.36
N CYS A 223 4.07 -5.76 23.43
CA CYS A 223 4.74 -6.32 24.59
C CYS A 223 4.74 -5.34 25.77
N LYS A 224 4.43 -5.86 26.96
CA LYS A 224 4.38 -5.12 28.23
C LYS A 224 5.52 -5.51 29.19
N CYS A 225 6.58 -6.15 28.68
CA CYS A 225 7.76 -6.46 29.48
C CYS A 225 8.45 -5.18 29.99
N ARG A 226 9.39 -5.33 30.93
CA ARG A 226 10.14 -4.20 31.51
C ARG A 226 10.77 -3.29 30.43
N ILE A 227 11.46 -3.86 29.45
CA ILE A 227 12.12 -3.10 28.37
C ILE A 227 11.11 -2.22 27.60
N CYS A 228 9.95 -2.79 27.25
CA CYS A 228 8.92 -2.06 26.52
C CYS A 228 8.25 -0.99 27.37
N ARG A 229 8.05 -1.23 28.67
CA ARG A 229 7.52 -0.22 29.61
C ARG A 229 8.49 0.97 29.74
N ASP A 230 9.78 0.69 29.88
CA ASP A 230 10.81 1.72 30.02
C ASP A 230 10.91 2.57 28.73
N LYS A 231 10.95 1.92 27.56
CA LYS A 231 10.94 2.61 26.26
C LYS A 231 9.65 3.40 25.99
N PHE A 232 8.49 2.91 26.43
CA PHE A 232 7.24 3.66 26.31
C PHE A 232 7.20 4.89 27.23
N ALA A 233 7.72 4.77 28.45
CA ALA A 233 7.87 5.89 29.37
C ALA A 233 8.79 6.98 28.79
N GLU A 234 9.87 6.59 28.10
CA GLU A 234 10.74 7.51 27.37
C GLU A 234 10.03 8.16 26.18
N PHE A 235 9.37 7.36 25.35
CA PHE A 235 8.59 7.82 24.20
C PHE A 235 7.56 8.88 24.61
N THR A 236 6.78 8.60 25.64
CA THR A 236 5.74 9.50 26.14
C THR A 236 6.31 10.73 26.84
N ARG A 237 7.47 10.61 27.52
CA ARG A 237 8.21 11.78 28.04
C ARG A 237 8.63 12.72 26.91
N SER A 238 9.07 12.19 25.77
CA SER A 238 9.43 13.01 24.61
C SER A 238 8.23 13.73 23.98
N LEU A 239 7.06 13.08 23.95
CA LEU A 239 5.84 13.65 23.34
C LEU A 239 5.09 14.60 24.27
N TYR A 240 5.03 14.27 25.56
CA TYR A 240 4.12 14.91 26.53
C TYR A 240 4.85 15.56 27.71
N GLY A 241 6.19 15.53 27.73
CA GLY A 241 7.00 16.02 28.85
C GLY A 241 6.93 15.14 30.11
N ARG A 242 6.14 14.06 30.11
CA ARG A 242 5.95 13.14 31.23
C ARG A 242 5.69 11.71 30.75
N PRO A 243 6.08 10.68 31.54
CA PRO A 243 5.72 9.30 31.22
C PRO A 243 4.21 9.10 31.33
N VAL A 244 3.64 8.32 30.42
CA VAL A 244 2.26 7.84 30.46
C VAL A 244 2.29 6.33 30.76
N PRO A 245 1.42 5.82 31.66
CA PRO A 245 1.37 4.39 31.93
C PRO A 245 0.88 3.61 30.70
N VAL A 246 1.42 2.39 30.52
CA VAL A 246 1.00 1.48 29.44
C VAL A 246 -0.49 1.13 29.61
N PRO A 247 -1.32 1.21 28.56
CA PRO A 247 -2.72 0.83 28.63
C PRO A 247 -2.94 -0.60 29.13
N GLY A 248 -3.95 -0.79 29.98
CA GLY A 248 -4.26 -2.08 30.58
C GLY A 248 -3.35 -2.49 31.76
N ILE A 249 -2.39 -1.63 32.16
CA ILE A 249 -1.68 -1.74 33.44
C ILE A 249 -2.16 -0.59 34.33
N MET A 250 -3.07 -0.87 35.27
CA MET A 250 -3.47 0.14 36.25
C MET A 250 -2.34 0.37 37.26
N THR A 251 -2.10 1.62 37.65
CA THR A 251 -1.17 1.93 38.75
C THR A 251 -1.78 1.51 40.10
N GLN A 252 -0.97 1.27 41.12
CA GLN A 252 -1.49 0.99 42.47
C GLN A 252 -2.41 2.12 42.99
N ASP A 253 -2.10 3.37 42.66
CA ASP A 253 -2.97 4.52 42.97
C ASP A 253 -4.27 4.53 42.17
N ALA A 254 -4.26 4.09 40.90
CA ALA A 254 -5.48 3.96 40.10
C ALA A 254 -6.36 2.78 40.57
N LEU A 255 -5.75 1.70 41.07
CA LEU A 255 -6.42 0.59 41.73
C LEU A 255 -7.04 1.02 43.07
N ALA A 256 -6.34 1.86 43.84
CA ALA A 256 -6.82 2.36 45.13
C ALA A 256 -8.01 3.32 45.00
N ASN A 257 -8.13 4.03 43.86
CA ASN A 257 -9.18 5.03 43.61
C ASN A 257 -10.34 4.54 42.74
N ALA A 258 -10.31 3.30 42.25
CA ALA A 258 -11.40 2.69 41.48
C ALA A 258 -12.45 2.05 42.42
N GLN A 259 -13.18 2.87 43.17
CA GLN A 259 -14.37 2.39 43.89
C GLN A 259 -15.65 2.79 43.16
N GLY A 260 -16.50 1.79 42.84
CA GLY A 260 -17.92 2.01 42.57
C GLY A 260 -18.42 1.92 41.14
N ARG A 261 -17.66 1.37 40.18
CA ARG A 261 -18.23 0.96 38.87
C ARG A 261 -17.66 -0.40 38.48
N GLU A 262 -18.53 -1.32 38.06
CA GLU A 262 -18.11 -2.55 37.40
C GLU A 262 -17.23 -2.20 36.20
N VAL A 263 -15.92 -2.44 36.33
CA VAL A 263 -14.99 -2.40 35.20
C VAL A 263 -15.08 -3.77 34.53
N VAL A 264 -15.92 -3.86 33.51
CA VAL A 264 -15.91 -4.98 32.58
C VAL A 264 -14.56 -4.98 31.85
N ALA A 265 -13.78 -6.04 32.02
CA ALA A 265 -12.52 -6.23 31.31
C ALA A 265 -12.74 -6.19 29.79
N GLY A 266 -11.98 -5.35 29.07
CA GLY A 266 -11.90 -5.42 27.60
C GLY A 266 -12.05 -4.09 26.85
N THR A 267 -12.34 -2.97 27.50
CA THR A 267 -12.35 -1.65 26.86
C THR A 267 -11.07 -0.90 27.18
N VAL A 268 -10.13 -0.81 26.23
CA VAL A 268 -9.18 0.31 26.25
C VAL A 268 -10.01 1.55 25.93
N ALA A 269 -10.36 2.35 26.94
CA ALA A 269 -11.09 3.58 26.72
C ALA A 269 -10.34 4.47 25.72
N PRO A 270 -11.03 5.09 24.74
CA PRO A 270 -10.43 6.09 23.88
C PRO A 270 -9.71 7.16 24.72
N GLY A 271 -8.48 7.52 24.34
CA GLY A 271 -7.70 8.49 25.08
C GLY A 271 -6.22 8.48 24.73
N LEU A 272 -5.53 9.55 25.16
CA LEU A 272 -4.12 9.83 24.85
C LEU A 272 -3.18 8.62 25.05
N ALA A 273 -3.40 7.82 26.11
CA ALA A 273 -2.56 6.65 26.40
C ALA A 273 -2.70 5.53 25.36
N ALA A 274 -3.92 5.29 24.85
CA ALA A 274 -4.19 4.26 23.85
C ALA A 274 -3.58 4.64 22.49
N GLU A 275 -3.74 5.90 22.10
CA GLU A 275 -3.16 6.47 20.87
C GLU A 275 -1.63 6.46 20.94
N ALA A 276 -1.05 6.93 22.05
CA ALA A 276 0.39 6.90 22.26
C ALA A 276 0.96 5.48 22.24
N TRP A 277 0.25 4.50 22.83
CA TRP A 277 0.67 3.10 22.84
C TRP A 277 0.64 2.50 21.44
N SER A 278 -0.43 2.72 20.68
CA SER A 278 -0.50 2.28 19.28
C SER A 278 0.64 2.89 18.46
N ALA A 279 0.92 4.19 18.65
CA ALA A 279 2.01 4.85 17.96
C ALA A 279 3.38 4.30 18.35
N PHE A 280 3.60 4.02 19.63
CA PHE A 280 4.82 3.39 20.12
C PHE A 280 5.02 1.98 19.52
N CYS A 281 3.97 1.17 19.48
CA CYS A 281 4.03 -0.18 18.91
C CYS A 281 4.39 -0.16 17.43
N ASN A 282 3.71 0.69 16.65
CA ASN A 282 3.98 0.84 15.20
C ASN A 282 5.39 1.38 14.96
N LYS A 283 5.85 2.38 15.73
CA LYS A 283 7.24 2.88 15.64
C LYS A 283 8.28 1.83 16.03
N THR A 284 8.01 1.00 17.03
CA THR A 284 8.90 -0.09 17.44
C THR A 284 9.03 -1.12 16.31
N ALA A 285 7.92 -1.53 15.72
CA ALA A 285 7.94 -2.49 14.61
C ALA A 285 8.62 -1.91 13.35
N SER A 286 8.32 -0.65 13.02
CA SER A 286 8.99 0.09 11.93
C SER A 286 10.51 0.21 12.16
N ALA A 287 10.96 0.47 13.39
CA ALA A 287 12.38 0.53 13.72
C ALA A 287 13.09 -0.83 13.54
N ALA A 288 12.48 -1.92 13.99
CA ALA A 288 13.03 -3.27 13.80
C ALA A 288 13.14 -3.64 12.31
N LEU A 289 12.11 -3.32 11.51
CA LEU A 289 12.12 -3.51 10.06
C LEU A 289 13.20 -2.67 9.36
N ALA A 290 13.35 -1.41 9.76
CA ALA A 290 14.39 -0.52 9.22
C ALA A 290 15.81 -1.02 9.54
N GLU A 291 16.01 -1.55 10.75
CA GLU A 291 17.28 -2.16 11.16
C GLU A 291 17.59 -3.41 10.33
N HIS A 292 16.62 -4.31 10.17
CA HIS A 292 16.75 -5.48 9.32
C HIS A 292 17.01 -5.12 7.85
N ARG A 293 16.36 -4.07 7.33
CA ARG A 293 16.65 -3.57 5.99
C ARG A 293 18.08 -3.07 5.86
N LYS A 294 18.57 -2.28 6.82
CA LYS A 294 19.96 -1.80 6.81
C LYS A 294 20.94 -2.96 6.82
N TYR A 295 20.66 -3.99 7.61
CA TYR A 295 21.47 -5.21 7.62
C TYR A 295 21.42 -5.96 6.27
N ALA A 296 20.22 -6.18 5.71
CA ALA A 296 20.07 -6.84 4.42
C ALA A 296 20.81 -6.09 3.30
N ASP A 297 20.69 -4.76 3.27
CA ASP A 297 21.38 -3.90 2.30
C ASP A 297 22.91 -3.95 2.45
N SER A 298 23.43 -4.10 3.67
CA SER A 298 24.87 -4.32 3.92
C SER A 298 25.39 -5.65 3.37
N LEU A 299 24.51 -6.65 3.19
CA LEU A 299 24.84 -7.94 2.59
C LEU A 299 24.66 -7.93 1.07
N LYS A 300 23.62 -7.27 0.58
CA LYS A 300 23.30 -7.14 -0.85
C LYS A 300 22.72 -5.74 -1.11
N PRO A 301 23.54 -4.78 -1.59
CA PRO A 301 23.07 -3.46 -1.93
C PRO A 301 21.91 -3.49 -2.93
N GLY A 302 20.85 -2.75 -2.64
CA GLY A 302 19.65 -2.69 -3.50
C GLY A 302 18.69 -3.86 -3.33
N ILE A 303 18.89 -4.73 -2.32
CA ILE A 303 17.88 -5.71 -1.91
C ILE A 303 16.59 -5.00 -1.47
N LEU A 304 15.44 -5.54 -1.88
CA LEU A 304 14.15 -5.02 -1.41
C LEU A 304 13.77 -5.64 -0.07
N VAL A 305 13.23 -4.83 0.83
CA VAL A 305 12.67 -5.26 2.11
C VAL A 305 11.32 -4.59 2.28
N TYR A 306 10.31 -5.43 2.52
CA TYR A 306 8.92 -5.01 2.67
C TYR A 306 8.20 -5.92 3.66
N ALA A 307 7.00 -5.55 4.07
CA ALA A 307 6.29 -6.24 5.12
C ALA A 307 4.77 -6.20 4.93
N ASN A 308 4.07 -7.13 5.57
CA ASN A 308 2.62 -7.04 5.79
C ASN A 308 2.34 -6.00 6.86
N THR A 309 2.28 -4.74 6.44
CA THR A 309 2.09 -3.61 7.34
C THR A 309 0.62 -3.27 7.55
N HIS A 310 -0.25 -3.73 6.65
CA HIS A 310 -1.55 -3.09 6.41
C HIS A 310 -1.39 -1.56 6.31
N GLN A 311 -2.44 -0.82 6.64
CA GLN A 311 -2.42 0.65 6.67
C GLN A 311 -1.90 1.24 7.98
N GLN A 312 -1.01 0.52 8.66
CA GLN A 312 -0.47 0.99 9.93
C GLN A 312 0.50 2.14 9.72
N PRO A 313 0.30 3.30 10.36
CA PRO A 313 1.16 4.47 10.18
C PRO A 313 2.65 4.15 10.41
N TRP A 314 3.52 4.77 9.61
CA TRP A 314 5.00 4.72 9.67
C TRP A 314 5.65 3.37 9.35
N MET A 315 4.89 2.30 9.21
CA MET A 315 5.46 0.96 9.01
C MET A 315 6.21 0.86 7.68
N ASN A 316 5.73 1.51 6.62
CA ASN A 316 6.38 1.52 5.31
C ASN A 316 7.50 2.56 5.16
N ASP A 317 7.68 3.48 6.12
CA ASP A 317 8.67 4.57 5.98
C ASP A 317 10.11 4.02 5.94
N GLY A 318 10.41 3.02 6.77
CA GLY A 318 11.71 2.35 6.82
C GLY A 318 11.97 1.37 5.67
N LEU A 319 10.93 0.98 4.94
CA LEU A 319 10.95 -0.06 3.89
C LEU A 319 11.16 0.55 2.50
N ASN A 320 11.62 -0.25 1.54
CA ASN A 320 11.84 0.18 0.15
C ASN A 320 10.95 -0.54 -0.87
N ALA A 321 9.94 -1.29 -0.42
CA ALA A 321 8.81 -1.74 -1.21
C ALA A 321 7.56 -1.87 -0.32
N ILE A 322 6.37 -1.89 -0.92
CA ILE A 322 5.07 -1.92 -0.22
C ILE A 322 4.33 -3.22 -0.53
N PHE A 323 3.69 -3.77 0.50
CA PHE A 323 2.76 -4.87 0.39
C PHE A 323 1.51 -4.65 1.25
N SER A 324 0.36 -5.13 0.78
CA SER A 324 -0.90 -5.10 1.53
C SER A 324 -1.81 -6.28 1.16
N GLU A 325 -2.50 -6.84 2.16
CA GLU A 325 -3.59 -7.83 1.98
C GLU A 325 -4.98 -7.18 1.96
N ASP A 326 -5.06 -5.86 2.06
CA ASP A 326 -6.32 -5.12 2.19
C ASP A 326 -7.12 -5.00 0.86
N GLY A 327 -6.61 -5.61 -0.21
CA GLY A 327 -7.26 -5.63 -1.51
C GLY A 327 -8.54 -6.47 -1.51
N HIS A 328 -9.44 -6.11 -2.42
CA HIS A 328 -10.69 -6.82 -2.65
C HIS A 328 -10.68 -7.35 -4.08
N GLU A 329 -11.22 -8.55 -4.30
CA GLU A 329 -11.47 -9.05 -5.64
C GLU A 329 -12.27 -8.00 -6.44
N PRO A 330 -11.77 -7.53 -7.59
CA PRO A 330 -12.44 -6.51 -8.37
C PRO A 330 -13.59 -7.11 -9.16
N GLY A 331 -14.71 -6.39 -9.20
CA GLY A 331 -15.91 -6.79 -9.92
C GLY A 331 -17.16 -6.25 -9.25
N LEU A 332 -18.30 -6.89 -9.52
CA LEU A 332 -19.58 -6.56 -8.87
C LEU A 332 -19.96 -7.62 -7.83
N ARG A 333 -20.30 -7.17 -6.63
CA ARG A 333 -21.04 -7.97 -5.63
C ARG A 333 -22.50 -7.56 -5.69
N GLY A 334 -23.30 -8.25 -6.50
CA GLY A 334 -24.64 -7.77 -6.86
C GLY A 334 -24.53 -6.49 -7.70
N VAL A 335 -24.97 -5.36 -7.16
CA VAL A 335 -24.82 -4.03 -7.81
C VAL A 335 -23.65 -3.22 -7.24
N GLU A 336 -23.00 -3.70 -6.18
CA GLU A 336 -21.92 -2.97 -5.53
C GLU A 336 -20.56 -3.20 -6.23
N LEU A 337 -19.92 -2.12 -6.65
CA LEU A 337 -18.63 -2.14 -7.34
C LEU A 337 -17.45 -2.27 -6.37
N SER A 338 -16.73 -3.37 -6.43
CA SER A 338 -15.46 -3.56 -5.71
C SER A 338 -14.29 -3.08 -6.57
N SER A 339 -13.57 -2.05 -6.12
CA SER A 339 -12.38 -1.51 -6.79
C SER A 339 -11.28 -1.17 -5.78
N ASN A 340 -10.05 -1.45 -6.17
CA ASN A 340 -8.80 -1.12 -5.49
C ASN A 340 -8.11 0.14 -6.06
N ILE A 341 -8.66 0.86 -7.06
CA ILE A 341 -8.02 2.07 -7.61
C ILE A 341 -7.64 3.06 -6.48
N GLY A 342 -8.55 3.27 -5.51
CA GLY A 342 -8.29 4.12 -4.35
C GLY A 342 -7.15 3.59 -3.47
N LEU A 343 -7.11 2.27 -3.25
CA LEU A 343 -6.06 1.62 -2.47
C LEU A 343 -4.68 1.74 -3.15
N TYR A 344 -4.60 1.54 -4.46
CA TYR A 344 -3.37 1.74 -5.23
C TYR A 344 -2.90 3.20 -5.19
N LYS A 345 -3.81 4.17 -5.35
CA LYS A 345 -3.48 5.60 -5.20
C LYS A 345 -2.95 5.94 -3.81
N PHE A 346 -3.54 5.35 -2.77
CA PHE A 346 -3.07 5.52 -1.38
C PHE A 346 -1.63 5.01 -1.22
N TYR A 347 -1.35 3.79 -1.64
CA TYR A 347 0.00 3.21 -1.53
C TYR A 347 1.02 3.84 -2.48
N TYR A 348 0.59 4.37 -3.63
CA TYR A 348 1.44 5.20 -4.48
C TYR A 348 1.94 6.44 -3.73
N ALA A 349 1.05 7.12 -3.00
CA ALA A 349 1.42 8.28 -2.20
C ALA A 349 2.25 7.92 -0.95
N GLU A 350 1.90 6.83 -0.25
CA GLU A 350 2.67 6.34 0.90
C GLU A 350 4.08 5.89 0.50
N GLY A 351 4.19 5.25 -0.67
CA GLY A 351 5.42 4.79 -1.29
C GLY A 351 6.21 5.86 -2.02
N ASP A 352 5.90 7.13 -1.76
CA ASP A 352 6.60 8.30 -2.28
C ASP A 352 6.65 8.35 -3.83
N GLY A 353 5.68 7.71 -4.49
CA GLY A 353 5.57 7.63 -5.95
C GLY A 353 6.66 6.81 -6.63
N CYS A 354 7.41 5.98 -5.91
CA CYS A 354 8.45 5.13 -6.50
C CYS A 354 8.57 3.73 -5.90
N LYS A 355 8.20 3.50 -4.63
CA LYS A 355 8.35 2.18 -4.00
C LYS A 355 7.51 1.14 -4.76
N PRO A 356 8.05 -0.05 -5.07
CA PRO A 356 7.29 -1.13 -5.71
C PRO A 356 6.08 -1.56 -4.86
N ILE A 357 4.86 -1.48 -5.41
CA ILE A 357 3.60 -1.79 -4.70
C ILE A 357 3.05 -3.13 -5.16
N ARG A 358 2.74 -4.01 -4.20
CA ARG A 358 2.04 -5.28 -4.44
C ARG A 358 0.82 -5.36 -3.54
N ILE A 359 -0.33 -5.71 -4.09
CA ILE A 359 -1.57 -5.85 -3.31
C ILE A 359 -2.16 -7.22 -3.55
N GLU A 360 -2.46 -7.92 -2.47
CA GLU A 360 -3.22 -9.15 -2.49
C GLU A 360 -4.72 -8.84 -2.31
N CYS A 361 -5.57 -9.54 -3.07
CA CYS A 361 -7.02 -9.53 -2.85
C CYS A 361 -7.39 -10.43 -1.67
N GLY A 362 -7.19 -9.95 -0.44
CA GLY A 362 -7.52 -10.67 0.78
C GLY A 362 -9.02 -10.92 0.99
N ARG A 363 -9.89 -10.16 0.30
CA ARG A 363 -11.35 -10.38 0.32
C ARG A 363 -11.87 -10.78 -1.05
N ARG A 364 -12.74 -11.79 -1.10
CA ARG A 364 -13.27 -12.37 -2.33
C ARG A 364 -14.73 -11.99 -2.56
N ILE A 365 -15.09 -11.81 -3.82
CA ILE A 365 -16.48 -11.82 -4.28
C ILE A 365 -16.92 -13.27 -4.45
N HIS A 366 -16.04 -14.11 -5.00
CA HIS A 366 -16.33 -15.50 -5.33
C HIS A 366 -15.46 -16.46 -4.52
N GLY A 367 -16.13 -17.39 -3.82
CA GLY A 367 -15.48 -18.44 -3.02
C GLY A 367 -14.61 -17.90 -1.88
N ASP A 368 -13.82 -18.81 -1.30
CA ASP A 368 -12.77 -18.48 -0.33
C ASP A 368 -11.39 -18.43 -1.00
N ARG A 369 -10.54 -17.46 -0.62
CA ARG A 369 -9.21 -17.25 -1.24
C ARG A 369 -8.24 -18.40 -0.99
N MET A 370 -8.39 -19.13 0.11
CA MET A 370 -7.54 -20.26 0.49
C MET A 370 -7.97 -21.55 -0.22
N GLU A 371 -9.18 -21.57 -0.79
CA GLU A 371 -9.78 -22.77 -1.37
C GLU A 371 -9.92 -22.67 -2.90
N ASN A 372 -10.21 -21.49 -3.43
CA ASN A 372 -10.66 -21.31 -4.80
C ASN A 372 -9.83 -20.28 -5.58
N PRO A 373 -9.49 -20.59 -6.85
CA PRO A 373 -8.91 -19.61 -7.75
C PRO A 373 -9.88 -18.44 -8.00
N MET A 374 -9.36 -17.31 -8.48
CA MET A 374 -10.26 -16.21 -8.87
C MET A 374 -10.89 -16.58 -10.21
N PRO A 375 -12.17 -16.27 -10.46
CA PRO A 375 -12.74 -16.47 -11.78
C PRO A 375 -11.89 -15.81 -12.88
N PRO A 376 -11.73 -16.43 -14.07
CA PRO A 376 -10.83 -15.96 -15.13
C PRO A 376 -10.94 -14.46 -15.45
N ARG A 377 -12.16 -13.94 -15.56
CA ARG A 377 -12.42 -12.51 -15.84
C ARG A 377 -11.88 -11.62 -14.71
N ASN A 378 -12.22 -11.96 -13.47
CA ASN A 378 -11.81 -11.19 -12.31
C ASN A 378 -10.28 -11.25 -12.11
N GLN A 379 -9.65 -12.38 -12.45
CA GLN A 379 -8.20 -12.53 -12.44
C GLN A 379 -7.53 -11.56 -13.41
N ARG A 380 -8.05 -11.41 -14.65
CA ARG A 380 -7.57 -10.40 -15.60
C ARG A 380 -7.81 -8.98 -15.10
N LEU A 381 -9.01 -8.70 -14.61
CA LEU A 381 -9.37 -7.38 -14.10
C LEU A 381 -8.47 -6.96 -12.92
N ALA A 382 -8.10 -7.87 -12.01
CA ALA A 382 -7.17 -7.60 -10.92
C ALA A 382 -5.77 -7.21 -11.42
N VAL A 383 -5.28 -7.89 -12.45
CA VAL A 383 -4.00 -7.57 -13.10
C VAL A 383 -4.04 -6.17 -13.74
N TYR A 384 -5.08 -5.87 -14.51
CA TYR A 384 -5.22 -4.58 -15.18
C TYR A 384 -5.47 -3.42 -14.22
N GLU A 385 -6.30 -3.62 -13.19
CA GLU A 385 -6.56 -2.62 -12.15
C GLU A 385 -5.26 -2.26 -11.41
N ALA A 386 -4.44 -3.27 -11.09
CA ALA A 386 -3.14 -3.05 -10.46
C ALA A 386 -2.21 -2.22 -11.34
N ALA A 387 -2.07 -2.57 -12.62
CA ALA A 387 -1.22 -1.84 -13.55
C ALA A 387 -1.68 -0.39 -13.75
N ALA A 388 -2.99 -0.17 -13.90
CA ALA A 388 -3.59 1.15 -14.00
C ALA A 388 -3.34 2.00 -12.74
N GLY A 389 -3.22 1.37 -11.57
CA GLY A 389 -2.89 1.98 -10.28
C GLY A 389 -1.40 2.09 -9.96
N GLN A 390 -0.49 1.81 -10.92
CA GLN A 390 0.96 1.80 -10.69
C GLN A 390 1.37 0.81 -9.58
N GLY A 391 0.80 -0.39 -9.60
CA GLY A 391 1.16 -1.50 -8.74
C GLY A 391 1.18 -2.82 -9.49
N ALA A 392 1.29 -3.91 -8.75
CA ALA A 392 1.11 -5.26 -9.25
C ALA A 392 0.14 -6.04 -8.37
N GLN A 393 -0.73 -6.82 -9.00
CA GLN A 393 -1.55 -7.78 -8.28
C GLN A 393 -0.63 -8.87 -7.73
N GLN A 394 -0.77 -9.16 -6.44
CA GLN A 394 -0.20 -10.35 -5.84
C GLN A 394 -1.13 -11.54 -6.07
N THR A 395 -0.72 -12.44 -6.95
CA THR A 395 -1.41 -13.71 -7.16
C THR A 395 -1.06 -14.70 -6.06
N PHE A 396 -2.10 -15.31 -5.50
CA PHE A 396 -2.05 -16.26 -4.39
C PHE A 396 -2.03 -17.71 -4.90
N PHE A 397 -0.86 -18.37 -4.97
CA PHE A 397 -0.72 -19.76 -5.43
C PHE A 397 -0.49 -20.74 -4.27
N GLU A 398 -1.40 -20.81 -3.31
CA GLU A 398 -1.27 -21.75 -2.19
C GLU A 398 -2.57 -22.52 -1.91
N MET A 399 -2.44 -23.58 -1.10
CA MET A 399 -3.53 -24.38 -0.57
C MET A 399 -4.47 -24.93 -1.65
N GLY A 400 -5.73 -24.52 -1.66
CA GLY A 400 -6.77 -25.11 -2.50
C GLY A 400 -6.48 -24.94 -3.99
N TRP A 401 -5.97 -23.78 -4.43
CA TRP A 401 -5.67 -23.59 -5.85
C TRP A 401 -4.50 -24.47 -6.31
N THR A 402 -3.42 -24.52 -5.54
CA THR A 402 -2.28 -25.42 -5.81
C THR A 402 -2.73 -26.88 -5.85
N THR A 403 -3.59 -27.28 -4.92
CA THR A 403 -4.17 -28.64 -4.88
C THR A 403 -5.00 -28.92 -6.13
N LYS A 404 -5.90 -28.00 -6.50
CA LYS A 404 -6.73 -28.09 -7.71
C LYS A 404 -5.87 -28.19 -8.98
N LEU A 405 -4.81 -27.39 -9.11
CA LEU A 405 -3.87 -27.46 -10.23
C LEU A 405 -3.18 -28.82 -10.30
N ALA A 406 -2.69 -29.34 -9.16
CA ALA A 406 -2.05 -30.65 -9.08
C ALA A 406 -3.00 -31.80 -9.45
N CYS A 407 -4.27 -31.69 -9.08
CA CYS A 407 -5.33 -32.65 -9.43
C CYS A 407 -5.87 -32.48 -10.85
N GLY A 408 -5.37 -31.49 -11.60
CA GLY A 408 -5.83 -31.23 -12.95
C GLY A 408 -7.27 -30.71 -13.03
N ASP A 409 -7.66 -29.86 -12.10
CA ASP A 409 -8.93 -29.14 -12.12
C ASP A 409 -8.99 -28.11 -13.27
N GLN A 410 -10.13 -28.04 -13.96
CA GLN A 410 -10.26 -27.17 -15.13
C GLN A 410 -10.43 -25.70 -14.75
N GLU A 411 -11.20 -25.39 -13.71
CA GLU A 411 -11.43 -24.01 -13.24
C GLU A 411 -10.10 -23.36 -12.83
N ALA A 412 -9.26 -24.11 -12.11
CA ALA A 412 -7.92 -23.70 -11.73
C ALA A 412 -7.00 -23.43 -12.93
N ARG A 413 -7.06 -24.27 -13.97
CA ARG A 413 -6.28 -24.09 -15.21
C ARG A 413 -6.76 -22.89 -16.02
N ASP A 414 -8.07 -22.69 -16.12
CA ASP A 414 -8.64 -21.55 -16.85
C ASP A 414 -8.29 -20.23 -16.17
N SER A 415 -8.31 -20.20 -14.83
CA SER A 415 -7.83 -19.05 -14.05
C SER A 415 -6.35 -18.77 -14.27
N LEU A 416 -5.50 -19.81 -14.26
CA LEU A 416 -4.06 -19.68 -14.53
C LEU A 416 -3.78 -19.17 -15.95
N ALA A 417 -4.51 -19.66 -16.95
CA ALA A 417 -4.40 -19.21 -18.33
C ALA A 417 -4.82 -17.75 -18.48
N ALA A 418 -5.90 -17.34 -17.81
CA ALA A 418 -6.37 -15.95 -17.81
C ALA A 418 -5.36 -15.00 -17.15
N LEU A 419 -4.74 -15.42 -16.06
CA LEU A 419 -3.63 -14.69 -15.43
C LEU A 419 -2.46 -14.50 -16.40
N GLY A 420 -2.03 -15.59 -17.03
CA GLY A 420 -0.93 -15.56 -18.01
C GLY A 420 -1.21 -14.61 -19.17
N ALA A 421 -2.42 -14.66 -19.73
CA ALA A 421 -2.83 -13.79 -20.83
C ALA A 421 -2.80 -12.30 -20.45
N ALA A 422 -3.33 -11.92 -19.28
CA ALA A 422 -3.30 -10.53 -18.84
C ALA A 422 -1.87 -10.04 -18.56
N ASN A 423 -1.05 -10.87 -17.90
CA ASN A 423 0.34 -10.53 -17.62
C ASN A 423 1.19 -10.43 -18.90
N GLN A 424 0.95 -11.30 -19.89
CA GLN A 424 1.58 -11.23 -21.20
C GLN A 424 1.24 -9.91 -21.90
N TRP A 425 -0.05 -9.55 -21.94
CA TRP A 425 -0.50 -8.31 -22.56
C TRP A 425 0.15 -7.08 -21.92
N LEU A 426 0.26 -7.04 -20.58
CA LEU A 426 1.00 -5.97 -19.88
C LEU A 426 2.48 -5.92 -20.26
N ALA A 427 3.14 -7.07 -20.46
CA ALA A 427 4.55 -7.12 -20.85
C ALA A 427 4.76 -6.61 -22.30
N GLU A 428 3.85 -6.96 -23.21
CA GLU A 428 3.88 -6.49 -24.61
C GLU A 428 3.58 -4.99 -24.73
N HIS A 429 2.85 -4.42 -23.76
CA HIS A 429 2.46 -3.01 -23.72
C HIS A 429 3.12 -2.25 -22.56
N GLU A 430 4.36 -2.61 -22.19
CA GLU A 430 5.06 -2.05 -21.04
C GLU A 430 5.09 -0.51 -21.04
N SER A 431 5.22 0.11 -22.21
CA SER A 431 5.30 1.58 -22.38
C SER A 431 4.03 2.34 -21.96
N LEU A 432 2.91 1.64 -21.76
CA LEU A 432 1.67 2.20 -21.22
C LEU A 432 1.68 2.24 -19.68
N PHE A 433 2.58 1.54 -19.00
CA PHE A 433 2.55 1.38 -17.54
C PHE A 433 3.88 1.71 -16.86
N ALA A 434 4.97 1.60 -17.59
CA ALA A 434 6.30 2.01 -17.15
C ALA A 434 6.52 3.50 -17.41
N GLU A 435 7.29 4.14 -16.54
CA GLU A 435 7.69 5.55 -16.69
C GLU A 435 6.52 6.51 -16.83
N VAL A 436 5.45 6.26 -16.07
CA VAL A 436 4.26 7.10 -15.97
C VAL A 436 4.01 7.50 -14.52
N GLU A 437 3.24 8.56 -14.31
CA GLU A 437 2.80 9.04 -12.99
C GLU A 437 1.31 9.41 -13.03
N PRO A 438 0.52 9.15 -11.97
CA PRO A 438 -0.88 9.60 -11.88
C PRO A 438 -0.99 11.12 -12.01
N ILE A 439 -2.03 11.62 -12.68
CA ILE A 439 -2.27 13.07 -12.77
C ILE A 439 -3.75 13.42 -12.51
N ALA A 440 -3.96 14.55 -11.83
CA ALA A 440 -5.29 15.12 -11.60
C ALA A 440 -5.19 16.62 -11.26
N LYS A 441 -6.30 17.34 -11.38
CA LYS A 441 -6.44 18.73 -10.87
C LYS A 441 -6.81 18.78 -9.38
N THR A 442 -7.19 17.65 -8.80
CA THR A 442 -7.61 17.55 -7.39
C THR A 442 -6.70 16.61 -6.63
N ALA A 443 -6.25 17.03 -5.45
CA ALA A 443 -5.54 16.18 -4.51
C ALA A 443 -6.41 15.87 -3.29
N VAL A 444 -6.35 14.62 -2.84
CA VAL A 444 -7.00 14.15 -1.60
C VAL A 444 -5.93 13.76 -0.59
N VAL A 445 -6.01 14.33 0.61
CA VAL A 445 -5.19 13.98 1.76
C VAL A 445 -6.08 13.24 2.75
N LEU A 446 -5.66 12.05 3.13
CA LEU A 446 -6.42 11.21 4.06
C LEU A 446 -5.50 10.21 4.78
N PRO A 447 -5.88 9.74 5.99
CA PRO A 447 -5.06 8.80 6.76
C PRO A 447 -5.28 7.33 6.37
N ALA A 448 -6.38 6.99 5.69
CA ALA A 448 -6.75 5.63 5.32
C ALA A 448 -7.58 5.61 4.03
N TRP A 449 -7.46 4.54 3.22
CA TRP A 449 -7.97 4.48 1.85
C TRP A 449 -9.48 4.30 1.68
N GLU A 450 -10.23 3.79 2.66
CA GLU A 450 -11.60 3.27 2.46
C GLU A 450 -12.55 4.37 1.96
N SER A 451 -12.24 5.63 2.28
CA SER A 451 -13.01 6.79 1.83
C SER A 451 -12.82 7.14 0.34
N LEU A 452 -11.92 6.46 -0.38
CA LEU A 452 -11.61 6.74 -1.79
C LEU A 452 -12.50 5.97 -2.76
N THR A 453 -12.95 4.76 -2.43
CA THR A 453 -13.76 3.94 -3.34
C THR A 453 -15.04 4.65 -3.80
N PRO A 454 -15.78 5.37 -2.93
CA PRO A 454 -16.94 6.15 -3.39
C PRO A 454 -16.58 7.26 -4.39
N LEU A 455 -15.39 7.86 -4.28
CA LEU A 455 -14.92 8.89 -5.22
C LEU A 455 -14.61 8.29 -6.60
N VAL A 456 -14.00 7.11 -6.62
CA VAL A 456 -13.75 6.33 -7.84
C VAL A 456 -15.07 5.96 -8.52
N ARG A 457 -16.04 5.43 -7.75
CA ARG A 457 -17.38 5.09 -8.25
C ARG A 457 -18.13 6.31 -8.81
N ALA A 458 -17.89 7.49 -8.25
CA ALA A 458 -18.46 8.75 -8.72
C ALA A 458 -17.76 9.33 -9.96
N GLY A 459 -16.78 8.63 -10.55
CA GLY A 459 -16.05 9.07 -11.74
C GLY A 459 -15.14 10.28 -11.47
N LYS A 460 -14.67 10.47 -10.24
CA LYS A 460 -13.75 11.58 -9.91
C LYS A 460 -12.31 11.20 -10.20
N ASN A 461 -11.60 12.08 -10.92
CA ASN A 461 -10.15 11.98 -11.08
C ASN A 461 -9.43 12.75 -9.95
N PHE A 462 -8.55 12.08 -9.22
CA PHE A 462 -7.77 12.67 -8.14
C PHE A 462 -6.45 11.95 -7.94
N VAL A 463 -5.51 12.63 -7.30
CA VAL A 463 -4.29 12.00 -6.75
C VAL A 463 -4.34 12.04 -5.23
N VAL A 464 -3.59 11.15 -4.58
CA VAL A 464 -3.47 11.15 -3.12
C VAL A 464 -2.18 11.86 -2.72
N ILE A 465 -2.26 12.70 -1.69
CA ILE A 465 -1.10 13.23 -0.98
C ILE A 465 -1.09 12.55 0.39
N HIS A 466 -0.04 11.79 0.69
CA HIS A 466 0.14 11.24 2.03
C HIS A 466 0.37 12.40 3.03
N PRO A 467 -0.17 12.39 4.25
CA PRO A 467 -0.02 13.49 5.21
C PRO A 467 1.43 13.94 5.43
N LYS A 468 2.43 13.04 5.34
CA LYS A 468 3.86 13.38 5.44
C LYS A 468 4.36 14.35 4.34
N HIS A 469 3.64 14.47 3.23
CA HIS A 469 3.98 15.29 2.06
C HIS A 469 3.16 16.60 1.98
N LEU A 470 2.50 16.97 3.08
CA LEU A 470 1.66 18.16 3.17
C LEU A 470 2.52 19.44 3.28
N THR A 471 3.16 19.81 2.16
CA THR A 471 4.13 20.91 2.05
C THR A 471 3.64 22.00 1.07
N PRO A 472 4.15 23.26 1.16
CA PRO A 472 3.73 24.33 0.26
C PRO A 472 3.93 23.98 -1.23
N ARG A 473 5.09 23.38 -1.56
CA ARG A 473 5.42 22.95 -2.93
C ARG A 473 4.45 21.90 -3.45
N GLN A 474 4.02 20.97 -2.59
CA GLN A 474 3.10 19.92 -3.00
C GLN A 474 1.68 20.46 -3.20
N LEU A 475 1.21 21.32 -2.29
CA LEU A 475 -0.14 21.90 -2.36
C LEU A 475 -0.32 22.85 -3.55
N ALA A 476 0.69 23.66 -3.88
CA ALA A 476 0.63 24.66 -4.95
C ALA A 476 0.40 24.07 -6.36
N GLN A 477 0.54 22.76 -6.53
CA GLN A 477 0.31 22.07 -7.80
C GLN A 477 -1.17 21.84 -8.10
N PHE A 478 -2.06 22.04 -7.12
CA PHE A 478 -3.47 21.67 -7.23
C PHE A 478 -4.38 22.89 -7.12
N PRO A 479 -5.30 23.09 -8.08
CA PRO A 479 -6.41 24.03 -7.92
C PRO A 479 -7.33 23.72 -6.72
N LEU A 480 -7.47 22.44 -6.37
CA LEU A 480 -8.32 21.95 -5.27
C LEU A 480 -7.59 20.89 -4.43
N VAL A 481 -7.60 21.07 -3.11
CA VAL A 481 -7.11 20.12 -2.12
C VAL A 481 -8.24 19.73 -1.18
N ILE A 482 -8.35 18.43 -0.88
CA ILE A 482 -9.37 17.87 0.01
C ILE A 482 -8.67 17.21 1.20
N LEU A 483 -8.94 17.66 2.43
CA LEU A 483 -8.48 17.04 3.67
C LEU A 483 -9.61 16.20 4.29
N LEU A 484 -9.51 14.87 4.19
CA LEU A 484 -10.51 13.94 4.71
C LEU A 484 -10.04 13.35 6.02
N ASN A 485 -10.60 13.86 7.13
CA ASN A 485 -10.36 13.36 8.48
C ASN A 485 -8.86 13.32 8.87
N VAL A 486 -8.09 14.33 8.45
CA VAL A 486 -6.65 14.42 8.74
C VAL A 486 -6.48 14.98 10.15
N ARG A 487 -6.71 14.13 11.15
CA ARG A 487 -6.87 14.55 12.55
C ARG A 487 -5.64 15.23 13.14
N SER A 488 -4.46 14.72 12.85
CA SER A 488 -3.17 15.25 13.32
C SER A 488 -2.46 15.99 12.20
N ILE A 489 -2.17 17.27 12.41
CA ILE A 489 -1.30 18.08 11.55
C ILE A 489 -0.32 18.88 12.41
N THR A 490 0.94 18.93 11.98
CA THR A 490 1.97 19.80 12.58
C THR A 490 1.69 21.27 12.31
N ASP A 491 2.35 22.17 13.05
CA ASP A 491 2.21 23.62 12.84
C ASP A 491 2.77 24.04 11.48
N GLU A 492 3.81 23.35 11.00
CA GLU A 492 4.39 23.55 9.67
C GLU A 492 3.42 23.15 8.57
N GLN A 493 2.77 21.99 8.69
CA GLN A 493 1.74 21.54 7.74
C GLN A 493 0.51 22.46 7.76
N ALA A 494 0.07 22.88 8.95
CA ALA A 494 -1.03 23.84 9.07
C ALA A 494 -0.68 25.17 8.37
N SER A 495 0.53 25.68 8.57
CA SER A 495 1.03 26.88 7.91
C SER A 495 1.07 26.72 6.38
N ALA A 496 1.44 25.53 5.89
CA ALA A 496 1.42 25.24 4.45
C ALA A 496 0.00 25.31 3.87
N VAL A 497 -1.00 24.73 4.55
CA VAL A 497 -2.42 24.79 4.11
C VAL A 497 -2.94 26.22 4.13
N LEU A 498 -2.67 26.98 5.20
CA LEU A 498 -3.06 28.38 5.32
C LEU A 498 -2.45 29.22 4.19
N GLY A 499 -1.17 29.03 3.90
CA GLY A 499 -0.46 29.69 2.80
C GLY A 499 -1.05 29.35 1.43
N TYR A 500 -1.37 28.07 1.20
CA TYR A 500 -2.00 27.60 -0.03
C TYR A 500 -3.34 28.28 -0.30
N VAL A 501 -4.24 28.36 0.69
CA VAL A 501 -5.53 29.04 0.53
C VAL A 501 -5.33 30.55 0.32
N LYS A 502 -4.39 31.17 1.04
CA LYS A 502 -4.05 32.59 0.86
C LYS A 502 -3.56 32.91 -0.57
N GLN A 503 -2.91 31.96 -1.23
CA GLN A 503 -2.44 32.08 -2.61
C GLN A 503 -3.52 31.78 -3.66
N GLY A 504 -4.77 31.55 -3.24
CA GLY A 504 -5.92 31.35 -4.14
C GLY A 504 -6.36 29.90 -4.29
N GLY A 505 -5.65 28.95 -3.66
CA GLY A 505 -6.03 27.55 -3.61
C GLY A 505 -7.40 27.32 -2.96
N ARG A 506 -8.13 26.30 -3.44
CA ARG A 506 -9.41 25.89 -2.85
C ARG A 506 -9.25 24.69 -1.95
N LEU A 507 -10.00 24.66 -0.85
CA LEU A 507 -9.91 23.64 0.18
C LEU A 507 -11.30 23.05 0.49
N ILE A 508 -11.39 21.73 0.54
CA ILE A 508 -12.47 21.05 1.25
C ILE A 508 -11.85 20.36 2.45
N ALA A 509 -12.42 20.53 3.64
CA ALA A 509 -11.97 19.83 4.83
C ALA A 509 -13.15 19.20 5.54
N ALA A 510 -12.95 17.99 6.05
CA ALA A 510 -14.02 17.18 6.60
C ALA A 510 -13.58 16.40 7.84
N GLY A 511 -14.55 16.06 8.71
CA GLY A 511 -14.31 15.29 9.92
C GLY A 511 -13.44 16.02 10.95
N GLU A 512 -12.60 15.29 11.67
CA GLU A 512 -11.78 15.82 12.78
C GLU A 512 -10.49 16.51 12.29
N THR A 513 -10.49 17.06 11.08
CA THR A 513 -9.28 17.61 10.45
C THR A 513 -8.65 18.72 11.28
N GLY A 514 -7.36 18.56 11.61
CA GLY A 514 -6.57 19.55 12.35
C GLY A 514 -6.94 19.73 13.83
N VAL A 515 -7.69 18.79 14.42
CA VAL A 515 -8.04 18.80 15.85
C VAL A 515 -6.81 18.52 16.74
N CYS A 516 -5.85 17.73 16.25
CA CYS A 516 -4.62 17.40 16.96
C CYS A 516 -3.37 18.02 16.31
N ASP A 517 -2.33 18.22 17.11
CA ASP A 517 -0.99 18.52 16.60
C ASP A 517 -0.23 17.27 16.15
N GLY A 518 1.01 17.43 15.69
CA GLY A 518 1.86 16.32 15.24
C GLY A 518 2.25 15.29 16.31
N ALA A 519 2.01 15.60 17.59
CA ALA A 519 2.19 14.68 18.72
C ALA A 519 0.85 14.06 19.18
N PHE A 520 -0.20 14.19 18.36
CA PHE A 520 -1.58 13.77 18.66
C PHE A 520 -2.19 14.45 19.89
N ARG A 521 -1.66 15.61 20.31
CA ARG A 521 -2.26 16.40 21.40
C ARG A 521 -3.44 17.18 20.86
N ILE A 522 -4.58 17.11 21.54
CA ILE A 522 -5.76 17.90 21.17
C ILE A 522 -5.41 19.39 21.31
N ARG A 523 -5.66 20.16 20.26
CA ARG A 523 -5.47 21.61 20.27
C ARG A 523 -6.68 22.28 20.94
N GLU A 524 -6.42 23.35 21.69
CA GLU A 524 -7.50 24.20 22.22
C GLU A 524 -8.35 24.80 21.08
N LYS A 525 -7.68 25.16 19.98
CA LYS A 525 -8.31 25.58 18.73
C LYS A 525 -7.77 24.74 17.57
N PRO A 526 -8.63 24.14 16.73
CA PRO A 526 -8.18 23.39 15.56
C PRO A 526 -7.28 24.24 14.66
N ALA A 527 -6.24 23.63 14.11
CA ALA A 527 -5.15 24.31 13.40
C ALA A 527 -5.61 25.14 12.18
N LEU A 528 -6.73 24.77 11.56
CA LEU A 528 -7.29 25.41 10.36
C LEU A 528 -8.60 26.16 10.63
N ALA A 529 -8.95 26.42 11.89
CA ALA A 529 -10.23 27.04 12.25
C ALA A 529 -10.44 28.42 11.60
N SER A 530 -9.37 29.16 11.29
CA SER A 530 -9.47 30.44 10.57
C SER A 530 -9.95 30.32 9.12
N LEU A 531 -9.93 29.12 8.53
CA LEU A 531 -10.36 28.87 7.15
C LEU A 531 -11.84 28.51 7.04
N GLN A 532 -12.52 28.20 8.15
CA GLN A 532 -13.93 27.77 8.13
C GLN A 532 -14.88 28.82 7.55
N SER A 533 -14.51 30.11 7.64
CA SER A 533 -15.29 31.23 7.10
C SER A 533 -14.74 31.79 5.80
N ALA A 534 -13.78 31.13 5.15
CA ALA A 534 -13.18 31.62 3.91
C ALA A 534 -13.98 31.16 2.69
N ASP A 535 -14.28 32.06 1.75
CA ASP A 535 -15.11 31.77 0.55
C ASP A 535 -14.58 30.65 -0.35
N ARG A 536 -13.27 30.36 -0.27
CA ARG A 536 -12.59 29.30 -1.04
C ARG A 536 -12.50 27.98 -0.28
N CYS A 537 -13.17 27.87 0.86
CA CYS A 537 -13.13 26.73 1.74
C CYS A 537 -14.55 26.21 2.01
N VAL A 538 -14.71 24.89 1.98
CA VAL A 538 -15.92 24.22 2.46
C VAL A 538 -15.55 23.29 3.60
N TRP A 539 -16.19 23.49 4.76
CA TRP A 539 -16.03 22.62 5.92
C TRP A 539 -17.25 21.70 6.04
N LEU A 540 -17.01 20.39 6.07
CA LEU A 540 -18.07 19.39 6.13
C LEU A 540 -18.13 18.77 7.53
N GLU A 541 -19.29 18.90 8.17
CA GLU A 541 -19.60 18.34 9.48
C GLU A 541 -20.62 17.18 9.36
N GLY A 542 -20.44 16.13 10.17
CA GLY A 542 -21.39 15.02 10.27
C GLY A 542 -21.22 13.87 9.25
N LYS A 543 -22.14 12.88 9.32
CA LYS A 543 -22.22 11.71 8.43
C LYS A 543 -23.63 11.63 7.81
N PRO A 544 -23.81 11.15 6.55
CA PRO A 544 -22.79 10.57 5.67
C PRO A 544 -22.00 11.63 4.88
N MET A 545 -20.68 11.45 4.83
CA MET A 545 -19.75 12.45 4.31
C MET A 545 -19.65 12.47 2.78
N THR A 546 -20.02 11.38 2.10
CA THR A 546 -19.79 11.20 0.66
C THR A 546 -20.61 12.14 -0.23
N GLU A 547 -21.93 12.22 -0.05
CA GLU A 547 -22.78 13.06 -0.92
C GLU A 547 -22.46 14.55 -0.72
N ALA A 548 -22.30 14.98 0.53
CA ALA A 548 -21.89 16.33 0.86
C ALA A 548 -20.51 16.67 0.28
N LEU A 549 -19.57 15.72 0.32
CA LEU A 549 -18.25 15.85 -0.30
C LEU A 549 -18.35 15.97 -1.81
N LEU A 550 -19.13 15.13 -2.49
CA LEU A 550 -19.30 15.21 -3.94
C LEU A 550 -19.99 16.51 -4.37
N ALA A 551 -20.94 17.02 -3.59
CA ALA A 551 -21.57 18.31 -3.82
C ALA A 551 -20.58 19.48 -3.65
N ALA A 552 -19.82 19.51 -2.54
CA ALA A 552 -18.78 20.51 -2.30
C ALA A 552 -17.67 20.46 -3.37
N TRP A 553 -17.31 19.25 -3.80
CA TRP A 553 -16.36 19.04 -4.89
C TRP A 553 -16.89 19.67 -6.17
N ARG A 554 -18.12 19.37 -6.59
CA ARG A 554 -18.73 19.98 -7.79
C ARG A 554 -18.80 21.51 -7.71
N GLN A 555 -18.98 22.08 -6.53
CA GLN A 555 -19.01 23.53 -6.33
C GLN A 555 -17.63 24.18 -6.54
N LEU A 556 -16.56 23.52 -6.11
CA LEU A 556 -15.21 24.10 -6.08
C LEU A 556 -14.29 23.62 -7.21
N GLU A 557 -14.59 22.50 -7.86
CA GLU A 557 -13.77 21.93 -8.92
C GLU A 557 -13.78 22.80 -10.19
N GLU A 558 -12.63 22.86 -10.84
CA GLU A 558 -12.52 23.36 -12.21
C GLU A 558 -12.82 22.26 -13.21
N GLU A 559 -12.97 22.62 -14.49
CA GLU A 559 -13.14 21.65 -15.57
C GLU A 559 -12.14 20.47 -15.45
N PRO A 560 -12.62 19.23 -15.31
CA PRO A 560 -11.76 18.08 -15.07
C PRO A 560 -10.91 17.76 -16.31
N LEU A 561 -9.76 17.10 -16.11
CA LEU A 561 -8.89 16.65 -17.22
C LEU A 561 -9.59 15.62 -18.11
N VAL A 562 -10.39 14.75 -17.49
CA VAL A 562 -11.05 13.62 -18.10
C VAL A 562 -12.41 13.47 -17.45
N GLU A 563 -13.44 13.27 -18.26
CA GLU A 563 -14.78 12.89 -17.79
C GLU A 563 -15.29 11.72 -18.64
N LEU A 564 -15.92 10.76 -17.99
CA LEU A 564 -16.64 9.70 -18.67
C LEU A 564 -18.05 10.16 -18.99
N VAL A 565 -18.44 10.04 -20.25
CA VAL A 565 -19.75 10.42 -20.78
C VAL A 565 -20.41 9.18 -21.37
N LEU A 566 -21.72 8.99 -21.15
CA LEU A 566 -22.45 7.81 -21.61
C LEU A 566 -21.81 6.48 -21.16
N ALA A 567 -21.07 6.48 -20.05
CA ALA A 567 -20.42 5.29 -19.52
C ALA A 567 -21.35 4.56 -18.53
N PRO A 568 -21.41 3.21 -18.56
CA PRO A 568 -22.08 2.43 -17.54
C PRO A 568 -21.52 2.71 -16.14
N GLN A 569 -22.36 2.60 -15.10
CA GLN A 569 -21.95 2.84 -13.71
C GLN A 569 -20.84 1.87 -13.22
N ASN A 570 -20.67 0.75 -13.91
CA ASN A 570 -19.63 -0.24 -13.66
C ASN A 570 -18.31 0.04 -14.40
N VAL A 571 -18.15 1.19 -15.05
CA VAL A 571 -16.89 1.62 -15.65
C VAL A 571 -16.26 2.69 -14.78
N CYS A 572 -15.03 2.44 -14.34
CA CYS A 572 -14.20 3.44 -13.66
C CYS A 572 -12.95 3.72 -14.47
N PHE A 573 -12.23 4.78 -14.11
CA PHE A 573 -11.00 5.15 -14.80
C PHE A 573 -9.90 5.63 -13.85
N ASN A 574 -8.67 5.58 -14.34
CA ASN A 574 -7.53 6.28 -13.76
C ASN A 574 -6.75 7.00 -14.87
N VAL A 575 -6.05 8.08 -14.52
CA VAL A 575 -5.31 8.90 -15.48
C VAL A 575 -3.85 9.01 -15.07
N ALA A 576 -2.96 8.80 -16.03
CA ALA A 576 -1.53 8.98 -15.85
C ALA A 576 -0.91 9.79 -17.00
N ARG A 577 0.31 10.27 -16.76
CA ARG A 577 1.15 10.95 -17.74
C ARG A 577 2.52 10.30 -17.78
N SER A 578 3.07 10.14 -18.96
CA SER A 578 4.47 9.73 -19.14
C SER A 578 5.44 10.74 -18.53
N TRP A 579 6.61 10.27 -18.06
CA TRP A 579 7.60 11.13 -17.40
C TRP A 579 8.19 12.21 -18.31
N ASP A 580 8.21 11.99 -19.63
CA ASP A 580 8.61 13.01 -20.60
C ASP A 580 7.51 14.06 -20.86
N GLY A 581 6.34 13.89 -20.26
CA GLY A 581 5.20 14.79 -20.34
C GLY A 581 4.42 14.72 -21.65
N LYS A 582 4.81 13.85 -22.60
CA LYS A 582 4.27 13.88 -23.97
C LYS A 582 3.00 13.07 -24.14
N ARG A 583 2.72 12.14 -23.23
CA ARG A 583 1.60 11.20 -23.36
C ARG A 583 0.73 11.24 -22.12
N THR A 584 -0.57 11.43 -22.33
CA THR A 584 -1.61 11.23 -21.32
C THR A 584 -2.31 9.91 -21.58
N LEU A 585 -2.51 9.13 -20.52
CA LEU A 585 -3.08 7.79 -20.57
C LEU A 585 -4.34 7.75 -19.71
N VAL A 586 -5.46 7.35 -20.31
CA VAL A 586 -6.73 7.12 -19.61
C VAL A 586 -6.99 5.62 -19.58
N TYR A 587 -6.82 5.01 -18.41
CA TYR A 587 -7.11 3.59 -18.18
C TYR A 587 -8.60 3.44 -17.87
N LEU A 588 -9.31 2.64 -18.65
CA LEU A 588 -10.74 2.34 -18.50
C LEU A 588 -10.89 0.91 -17.99
N LEU A 589 -11.62 0.73 -16.90
CA LEU A 589 -11.80 -0.55 -16.22
C LEU A 589 -13.29 -0.86 -16.12
N ASN A 590 -13.70 -2.01 -16.66
CA ASN A 590 -15.07 -2.47 -16.63
C ASN A 590 -15.25 -3.60 -15.60
N TYR A 591 -15.98 -3.29 -14.54
CA TYR A 591 -16.26 -4.21 -13.44
C TYR A 591 -17.49 -5.09 -13.69
N GLY A 592 -18.30 -4.77 -14.71
CA GLY A 592 -19.52 -5.50 -15.05
C GLY A 592 -19.24 -6.77 -15.85
N PRO A 593 -20.19 -7.72 -15.92
CA PRO A 593 -19.95 -9.04 -16.51
C PRO A 593 -19.96 -9.08 -18.04
N HIS A 594 -20.28 -7.97 -18.71
CA HIS A 594 -20.43 -7.88 -20.15
C HIS A 594 -19.57 -6.77 -20.74
N PRO A 595 -19.15 -6.89 -22.02
CA PRO A 595 -18.45 -5.82 -22.71
C PRO A 595 -19.22 -4.50 -22.67
N VAL A 596 -18.48 -3.39 -22.57
CA VAL A 596 -19.05 -2.04 -22.61
C VAL A 596 -19.52 -1.76 -24.03
N ALA A 597 -20.80 -1.46 -24.24
CA ALA A 597 -21.35 -1.18 -25.57
C ALA A 597 -21.17 0.28 -26.00
N GLU A 598 -21.31 1.20 -25.05
CA GLU A 598 -21.22 2.64 -25.27
C GLU A 598 -20.43 3.27 -24.11
N CYS A 599 -19.42 4.07 -24.44
CA CYS A 599 -18.63 4.86 -23.50
C CYS A 599 -17.93 5.96 -24.27
N HIS A 600 -17.95 7.18 -23.75
CA HIS A 600 -17.24 8.31 -24.32
C HIS A 600 -16.29 8.90 -23.28
N VAL A 601 -15.15 9.38 -23.75
CA VAL A 601 -14.18 10.09 -22.92
C VAL A 601 -14.09 11.53 -23.42
N ASP A 602 -14.42 12.49 -22.56
CA ASP A 602 -14.21 13.90 -22.83
C ASP A 602 -12.89 14.35 -22.22
N LEU A 603 -11.93 14.69 -23.08
CA LEU A 603 -10.58 15.13 -22.72
C LEU A 603 -10.47 16.66 -22.69
N ASN A 604 -9.87 17.18 -21.62
CA ASN A 604 -9.50 18.59 -21.45
C ASN A 604 -7.99 18.67 -21.21
N LEU A 605 -7.23 18.61 -22.30
CA LEU A 605 -5.78 18.61 -22.30
C LEU A 605 -5.26 19.96 -22.83
N SER A 606 -4.03 20.31 -22.47
CA SER A 606 -3.37 21.52 -23.00
C SER A 606 -3.11 21.45 -24.51
N ASN A 607 -2.82 20.25 -25.04
CA ASN A 607 -2.77 20.00 -26.47
C ASN A 607 -4.20 19.90 -27.05
N PRO A 608 -4.63 20.83 -27.93
CA PRO A 608 -5.99 20.83 -28.46
C PRO A 608 -6.23 19.80 -29.58
N ALA A 609 -5.18 19.18 -30.13
CA ALA A 609 -5.27 18.19 -31.21
C ALA A 609 -4.28 17.02 -31.01
N PRO A 610 -4.44 16.22 -29.94
CA PRO A 610 -3.55 15.10 -29.68
C PRO A 610 -3.75 13.98 -30.71
N ILE A 611 -2.67 13.23 -30.97
CA ILE A 611 -2.75 11.94 -31.66
C ILE A 611 -3.32 10.94 -30.67
N LEU A 612 -4.44 10.32 -31.04
CA LEU A 612 -5.13 9.35 -30.19
C LEU A 612 -4.81 7.91 -30.63
N ARG A 613 -4.54 7.04 -29.67
CA ARG A 613 -4.45 5.58 -29.86
C ARG A 613 -5.28 4.87 -28.80
N LEU A 614 -5.99 3.84 -29.22
CA LEU A 614 -6.74 2.96 -28.31
C LEU A 614 -6.10 1.58 -28.26
N HIS A 615 -5.80 1.14 -27.06
CA HIS A 615 -5.23 -0.17 -26.75
C HIS A 615 -6.24 -0.97 -25.93
N ALA A 616 -6.55 -2.20 -26.33
CA ALA A 616 -7.39 -3.10 -25.53
C ALA A 616 -7.01 -4.56 -25.78
N PRO A 617 -7.04 -5.44 -24.76
CA PRO A 617 -6.78 -6.87 -24.94
C PRO A 617 -7.71 -7.49 -26.00
N GLY A 618 -7.14 -8.22 -26.95
CA GLY A 618 -7.89 -8.89 -28.02
C GLY A 618 -8.43 -7.96 -29.12
N VAL A 619 -8.02 -6.68 -29.15
CA VAL A 619 -8.42 -5.70 -30.16
C VAL A 619 -7.16 -5.03 -30.73
N ASP A 620 -7.05 -4.97 -32.06
CA ASP A 620 -5.94 -4.28 -32.72
C ASP A 620 -5.91 -2.79 -32.37
N GLU A 621 -4.70 -2.24 -32.22
CA GLU A 621 -4.48 -0.81 -32.01
C GLU A 621 -5.16 -0.02 -33.14
N ARG A 622 -5.89 1.02 -32.77
CA ARG A 622 -6.56 1.91 -33.72
C ARG A 622 -6.62 3.33 -33.22
N GLN A 623 -6.64 4.26 -34.17
CA GLN A 623 -6.93 5.66 -33.91
C GLN A 623 -8.46 5.84 -33.80
N PRO A 624 -9.00 6.21 -32.63
CA PRO A 624 -10.43 6.45 -32.50
C PRO A 624 -10.82 7.75 -33.23
N ALA A 625 -12.05 7.79 -33.74
CA ALA A 625 -12.66 9.04 -34.18
C ALA A 625 -12.80 9.98 -32.97
N CYS A 626 -12.75 11.29 -33.20
CA CYS A 626 -12.97 12.29 -32.16
C CYS A 626 -13.72 13.50 -32.72
N SER A 627 -14.41 14.22 -31.84
CA SER A 627 -15.07 15.47 -32.17
C SER A 627 -14.84 16.49 -31.07
N THR A 628 -14.88 17.77 -31.40
CA THR A 628 -14.82 18.83 -30.39
C THR A 628 -16.24 19.15 -29.92
N LYS A 629 -16.46 19.14 -28.61
CA LYS A 629 -17.71 19.56 -27.98
C LYS A 629 -17.40 20.41 -26.74
N ASP A 630 -17.97 21.61 -26.66
CA ASP A 630 -17.79 22.52 -25.52
C ASP A 630 -16.29 22.80 -25.20
N GLY A 631 -15.46 22.89 -26.24
CA GLY A 631 -14.01 23.09 -26.11
C GLY A 631 -13.21 21.86 -25.70
N ARG A 632 -13.86 20.69 -25.57
CA ARG A 632 -13.26 19.42 -25.16
C ARG A 632 -13.23 18.43 -26.32
N LEU A 633 -12.26 17.52 -26.29
CA LEU A 633 -12.19 16.44 -27.27
C LEU A 633 -13.02 15.25 -26.79
N ARG A 634 -14.14 15.00 -27.45
CA ARG A 634 -15.01 13.85 -27.19
C ARG A 634 -14.58 12.66 -28.04
N VAL A 635 -14.23 11.57 -27.37
CA VAL A 635 -13.72 10.34 -27.99
C VAL A 635 -14.69 9.20 -27.70
N PRO A 636 -15.49 8.71 -28.67
CA PRO A 636 -16.22 7.45 -28.51
C PRO A 636 -15.23 6.29 -28.36
N ILE A 637 -15.41 5.51 -27.30
CA ILE A 637 -14.64 4.30 -27.03
C ILE A 637 -15.42 3.12 -27.61
N PRO A 638 -14.87 2.44 -28.62
CA PRO A 638 -15.41 1.18 -29.11
C PRO A 638 -15.59 0.14 -27.99
N SER A 639 -16.39 -0.89 -28.26
CA SER A 639 -16.62 -1.94 -27.27
C SER A 639 -15.33 -2.63 -26.81
N PHE A 640 -15.23 -2.84 -25.50
CA PHE A 640 -14.13 -3.51 -24.82
C PHE A 640 -14.68 -4.36 -23.66
N ASP A 641 -13.98 -5.45 -23.29
CA ASP A 641 -14.40 -6.33 -22.20
C ASP A 641 -13.99 -5.78 -20.83
N GLU A 642 -12.82 -6.10 -20.29
CA GLU A 642 -12.44 -5.65 -18.93
C GLU A 642 -11.64 -4.36 -18.90
N PHE A 643 -10.87 -4.08 -19.96
CA PHE A 643 -9.83 -3.06 -19.94
C PHE A 643 -9.60 -2.40 -21.29
N ALA A 644 -9.35 -1.09 -21.26
CA ALA A 644 -8.88 -0.33 -22.42
C ALA A 644 -7.99 0.85 -21.95
N VAL A 645 -7.07 1.29 -22.80
CA VAL A 645 -6.23 2.46 -22.57
C VAL A 645 -6.38 3.41 -23.75
N LEU A 646 -6.87 4.62 -23.48
CA LEU A 646 -6.82 5.73 -24.43
C LEU A 646 -5.53 6.51 -24.19
N GLU A 647 -4.63 6.48 -25.16
CA GLU A 647 -3.40 7.25 -25.20
C GLU A 647 -3.60 8.50 -26.04
N ALA A 648 -3.26 9.66 -25.49
CA ALA A 648 -3.27 10.96 -26.15
C ALA A 648 -1.85 11.55 -26.13
N GLN A 649 -1.29 11.78 -27.31
CA GLN A 649 0.08 12.27 -27.53
C GLN A 649 0.10 13.65 -28.20
#